data_AF-A0A3M1I7H8-F1
#
_entry.id   AF-A0A3M1I7H8-F1
#
_cell.length_a   1.000
_cell.length_b   1.000
_cell.length_c   1.000
_cell.angle_alpha   90.00
_cell.angle_beta   90.00
_cell.angle_gamma   90.00
#
_symmetry.space_group_name_H-M   'P 1'
#
loop_
_entity.id
_entity.type
_entity.pdbx_description
1 polymer ?
#
loop_
_entity_poly.entity_id
_entity_poly.type
_entity_poly.pdbx_seq_one_letter_code
_entity_poly.pdbx_strand_id
1 'polypeptide(L)'
;NGGFMAPPYPFFFDVPGFPEVEMVGLDAAGQEANRRAFQRLIDLAHERGIRVPPAVWDHIYRGGVQGGGIAGANERVGRRVPGLVAGVTAGNLLAYTKAAIARFLEVFPDIDGLQFRMHGESGLRRDEMAGFWHEVFRLIRERRPDLRLDLRAKGLPDGIIADAVQQGLRIRVATKYWMEQMGLPFHPTHVNPPNQHDRRHGYADLLKHPRTFAVHWRLWSGGTARLLLWADPEYVARFARSCRLGGGNSCEVNEMLATWMLGEPHEAAPRLPWAETWPDGEDPFDRYWPFYVTWGRWTYDPKCPATVLEREFRRRFGAAGPHVMAGLRVASRILPRIVAAAYPYRLFPTTRGWAEMMAMGDLERYARLECTDVEQFQSPAEAARLRLEGQFSAKRSPEETAARLRAWARAALREADLAGRPGDDRELAMALADLRILAHLAEFHAARLPAAVAWQLFQANGDLASLDEALAGERAALAAWERIVTAAGDHYSTNLAFGVHRVGFPRHWKEELRTLRASVERLERLRRSVEAAGPSDGPAFAHVPVRRVWPSAPLVLKATTRTGGGAVRAFIREGGAGGRAYEVPLARLGTRSWQTTFRPAAATRRIEYWLEWSRPDGGRERSPAATNGTWTVVISGDREPPRVAIEPPGQAVPGRDLPVVVTVSEPGAVERLRLRYRHLTQFEDYRTAAMTTLEGGRRWRGVIPGGFITPEWDVMFYIEAVDATGNGRMWPDADREMPYVVAPLVERVGRP
;
A
#
# COMPACT_ATOMS: atom_id res chain seq x y z
N ASN A 1 11.36 4.90 -18.72
CA ASN A 1 11.36 4.19 -20.02
C ASN A 1 12.59 4.54 -20.83
N GLY A 2 13.23 5.71 -20.59
CA GLY A 2 14.50 6.05 -21.27
C GLY A 2 14.35 6.34 -22.77
N GLY A 3 13.13 6.64 -23.21
CA GLY A 3 12.79 6.85 -24.63
C GLY A 3 12.34 5.59 -25.38
N PHE A 4 12.39 4.42 -24.75
CA PHE A 4 11.89 3.19 -25.36
C PHE A 4 10.38 3.29 -25.66
N MET A 5 9.98 2.90 -26.88
CA MET A 5 8.60 2.99 -27.39
C MET A 5 7.97 4.39 -27.30
N ALA A 6 8.77 5.46 -27.49
CA ALA A 6 8.33 6.84 -27.42
C ALA A 6 8.50 7.60 -28.74
N PRO A 7 7.60 7.42 -29.74
CA PRO A 7 6.41 6.56 -29.77
C PRO A 7 6.65 5.11 -30.26
N PRO A 8 5.65 4.20 -30.18
CA PRO A 8 5.83 2.79 -30.57
C PRO A 8 5.77 2.51 -32.08
N TYR A 9 5.23 3.40 -32.91
CA TYR A 9 4.93 3.10 -34.32
C TYR A 9 6.16 2.70 -35.16
N PRO A 10 7.32 3.39 -35.07
CA PRO A 10 8.51 3.05 -35.87
C PRO A 10 9.11 1.66 -35.62
N PHE A 11 8.66 0.96 -34.57
CA PHE A 11 9.04 -0.42 -34.32
C PHE A 11 8.41 -1.40 -35.33
N PHE A 12 7.35 -0.99 -36.03
CA PHE A 12 6.56 -1.86 -36.91
C PHE A 12 6.55 -1.40 -38.37
N PHE A 13 6.70 -0.10 -38.62
CA PHE A 13 6.66 0.49 -39.96
C PHE A 13 7.14 1.94 -39.94
N ASP A 14 7.63 2.41 -41.09
CA ASP A 14 7.81 3.83 -41.38
C ASP A 14 6.49 4.49 -41.78
N VAL A 15 6.39 5.81 -41.53
CA VAL A 15 5.19 6.60 -41.81
C VAL A 15 5.42 7.46 -43.05
N PRO A 16 4.66 7.28 -44.15
CA PRO A 16 4.80 8.10 -45.34
C PRO A 16 4.67 9.60 -45.04
N GLY A 17 5.55 10.40 -45.63
CA GLY A 17 5.61 11.86 -45.40
C GLY A 17 6.45 12.30 -44.21
N PHE A 18 7.03 11.36 -43.44
CA PHE A 18 7.89 11.64 -42.29
C PHE A 18 9.19 10.80 -42.33
N PRO A 19 10.01 10.91 -43.40
CA PRO A 19 11.23 10.12 -43.56
C PRO A 19 12.29 10.39 -42.48
N GLU A 20 12.18 11.50 -41.76
CA GLU A 20 13.05 11.83 -40.63
C GLU A 20 12.74 11.01 -39.37
N VAL A 21 11.55 10.39 -39.28
CA VAL A 21 11.12 9.62 -38.11
C VAL A 21 11.44 8.14 -38.31
N GLU A 22 12.32 7.61 -37.46
CA GLU A 22 12.80 6.24 -37.56
C GLU A 22 12.99 5.61 -36.17
N MET A 23 12.98 4.28 -36.10
CA MET A 23 13.53 3.52 -34.98
C MET A 23 15.01 3.27 -35.26
N VAL A 24 15.90 3.99 -34.55
CA VAL A 24 17.34 3.96 -34.86
C VAL A 24 17.90 2.54 -34.64
N GLY A 25 18.52 2.00 -35.69
CA GLY A 25 19.10 0.66 -35.69
C GLY A 25 18.12 -0.48 -35.99
N LEU A 26 16.87 -0.18 -36.36
CA LEU A 26 15.91 -1.17 -36.83
C LEU A 26 15.66 -0.96 -38.33
N ASP A 27 15.94 -1.99 -39.13
CA ASP A 27 15.70 -1.96 -40.57
C ASP A 27 14.28 -2.45 -40.93
N ALA A 28 13.96 -2.40 -42.23
CA ALA A 28 12.65 -2.83 -42.73
C ALA A 28 12.36 -4.32 -42.47
N ALA A 29 13.39 -5.18 -42.44
CA ALA A 29 13.24 -6.59 -42.13
C ALA A 29 12.87 -6.80 -40.66
N GLY A 30 13.52 -6.06 -39.75
CA GLY A 30 13.19 -6.05 -38.32
C GLY A 30 11.79 -5.48 -38.04
N GLN A 31 11.40 -4.40 -38.73
CA GLN A 31 10.03 -3.87 -38.66
C GLN A 31 8.99 -4.91 -39.11
N GLU A 32 9.26 -5.61 -40.22
CA GLU A 32 8.39 -6.69 -40.72
C GLU A 32 8.32 -7.86 -39.74
N ALA A 33 9.45 -8.25 -39.15
CA ALA A 33 9.47 -9.30 -38.13
C ALA A 33 8.61 -8.92 -36.90
N ASN A 34 8.74 -7.69 -36.41
CA ASN A 34 7.92 -7.17 -35.31
C ASN A 34 6.43 -7.12 -35.68
N ARG A 35 6.11 -6.67 -36.90
CA ARG A 35 4.73 -6.61 -37.41
C ARG A 35 4.09 -8.00 -37.46
N ARG A 36 4.77 -8.99 -38.06
CA ARG A 36 4.30 -10.38 -38.13
C ARG A 36 4.14 -11.00 -36.75
N ALA A 37 5.08 -10.78 -35.85
CA ALA A 37 5.00 -11.28 -34.49
C ALA A 37 3.77 -10.73 -33.76
N PHE A 38 3.47 -9.43 -33.94
CA PHE A 38 2.33 -8.82 -33.30
C PHE A 38 0.99 -9.24 -33.92
N GLN A 39 0.91 -9.39 -35.24
CA GLN A 39 -0.25 -9.97 -35.92
C GLN A 39 -0.52 -11.39 -35.43
N ARG A 40 0.53 -12.23 -35.37
CA ARG A 40 0.41 -13.60 -34.87
C ARG A 40 -0.06 -13.65 -33.41
N LEU A 41 0.37 -12.72 -32.57
CA LEU A 41 -0.11 -12.60 -31.19
C LEU A 41 -1.61 -12.31 -31.16
N ILE A 42 -2.09 -11.38 -31.99
CA ILE A 42 -3.51 -11.04 -32.09
C ILE A 42 -4.31 -12.26 -32.56
N ASP A 43 -3.88 -12.96 -33.60
CA ASP A 43 -4.53 -14.17 -34.10
C ASP A 43 -4.67 -15.24 -33.00
N LEU A 44 -3.55 -15.55 -32.33
CA LEU A 44 -3.52 -16.54 -31.24
C LEU A 44 -4.42 -16.15 -30.06
N ALA A 45 -4.49 -14.85 -29.75
CA ALA A 45 -5.36 -14.33 -28.70
C ALA A 45 -6.84 -14.49 -29.10
N HIS A 46 -7.19 -14.12 -30.34
CA HIS A 46 -8.54 -14.21 -30.88
C HIS A 46 -9.04 -15.65 -30.99
N GLU A 47 -8.18 -16.60 -31.41
CA GLU A 47 -8.46 -18.05 -31.38
C GLU A 47 -8.90 -18.54 -29.98
N ARG A 48 -8.53 -17.80 -28.92
CA ARG A 48 -8.83 -18.12 -27.52
C ARG A 48 -9.85 -17.16 -26.89
N GLY A 49 -10.48 -16.29 -27.68
CA GLY A 49 -11.44 -15.29 -27.20
C GLY A 49 -10.84 -14.17 -26.36
N ILE A 50 -9.53 -13.93 -26.46
CA ILE A 50 -8.79 -12.89 -25.73
C ILE A 50 -8.72 -11.64 -26.61
N ARG A 51 -9.18 -10.50 -26.06
CA ARG A 51 -9.10 -9.20 -26.74
C ARG A 51 -7.76 -8.54 -26.51
N VAL A 52 -7.22 -7.87 -27.53
CA VAL A 52 -5.90 -7.22 -27.51
C VAL A 52 -6.06 -5.70 -27.70
N PRO A 53 -6.04 -4.90 -26.62
CA PRO A 53 -6.00 -3.43 -26.68
C PRO A 53 -4.57 -2.90 -26.43
N PRO A 54 -3.80 -2.52 -27.47
CA PRO A 54 -2.43 -2.06 -27.32
C PRO A 54 -2.37 -0.71 -26.60
N ALA A 55 -1.34 -0.51 -25.77
CA ALA A 55 -1.18 0.71 -24.99
C ALA A 55 -0.08 1.61 -25.59
N VAL A 56 -0.46 2.85 -25.94
CA VAL A 56 0.48 3.89 -26.38
C VAL A 56 0.81 4.79 -25.19
N TRP A 57 2.07 4.74 -24.76
CA TRP A 57 2.51 5.43 -23.55
C TRP A 57 3.08 6.82 -23.80
N ASP A 58 3.73 7.00 -24.93
CA ASP A 58 4.49 8.18 -25.27
C ASP A 58 4.24 8.56 -26.73
N HIS A 59 4.14 9.86 -27.00
CA HIS A 59 4.00 10.41 -28.34
C HIS A 59 5.29 11.09 -28.81
N ILE A 60 6.14 11.50 -27.87
CA ILE A 60 7.45 12.10 -28.10
C ILE A 60 8.34 11.87 -26.88
N TYR A 61 9.62 11.60 -27.09
CA TYR A 61 10.59 11.55 -26.01
C TYR A 61 11.21 12.92 -25.72
N ARG A 62 10.99 13.45 -24.51
CA ARG A 62 11.52 14.74 -24.04
C ARG A 62 12.42 14.62 -22.80
N GLY A 63 12.74 13.40 -22.38
CA GLY A 63 13.54 13.16 -21.17
C GLY A 63 12.78 13.50 -19.88
N GLY A 64 13.50 14.04 -18.89
CA GLY A 64 12.96 14.34 -17.57
C GLY A 64 12.36 13.09 -16.91
N VAL A 65 11.07 13.16 -16.60
CA VAL A 65 10.33 12.04 -16.00
C VAL A 65 10.29 10.80 -16.89
N GLN A 66 10.28 10.94 -18.22
CA GLN A 66 10.31 9.81 -19.16
C GLN A 66 11.64 9.04 -19.10
N GLY A 67 12.72 9.72 -18.70
CA GLY A 67 14.04 9.14 -18.48
C GLY A 67 14.03 8.05 -17.40
N GLY A 68 13.07 8.06 -16.48
CA GLY A 68 12.83 6.95 -15.54
C GLY A 68 14.01 6.64 -14.62
N GLY A 69 14.87 7.61 -14.33
CA GLY A 69 16.07 7.42 -13.50
C GLY A 69 17.26 6.76 -14.22
N ILE A 70 17.17 6.57 -15.54
CA ILE A 70 18.28 6.06 -16.34
C ILE A 70 19.27 7.24 -16.54
N ALA A 71 20.44 7.22 -15.88
CA ALA A 71 21.53 8.14 -16.18
C ALA A 71 21.93 8.11 -17.67
N GLY A 72 22.25 9.29 -18.20
CA GLY A 72 22.46 9.50 -19.62
C GLY A 72 21.17 9.63 -20.44
N ALA A 73 19.98 9.36 -19.87
CA ALA A 73 18.75 9.34 -20.66
C ALA A 73 18.29 10.72 -21.12
N ASN A 74 18.56 11.77 -20.34
CA ASN A 74 18.19 13.15 -20.74
C ASN A 74 19.10 13.66 -21.86
N GLU A 75 20.36 13.24 -21.84
CA GLU A 75 21.38 13.58 -22.81
C GLU A 75 21.11 12.93 -24.18
N ARG A 76 20.25 11.89 -24.23
CA ARG A 76 19.80 11.22 -25.45
C ARG A 76 18.65 11.94 -26.16
N VAL A 77 18.01 12.92 -25.53
CA VAL A 77 16.85 13.61 -26.10
C VAL A 77 17.22 14.27 -27.44
N GLY A 78 16.45 13.98 -28.48
CA GLY A 78 16.67 14.51 -29.83
C GLY A 78 17.90 13.93 -30.54
N ARG A 79 18.61 12.96 -29.96
CA ARG A 79 19.76 12.30 -30.58
C ARG A 79 19.36 11.00 -31.25
N ARG A 80 20.05 10.64 -32.33
CA ARG A 80 19.94 9.32 -32.96
C ARG A 80 20.71 8.31 -32.12
N VAL A 81 19.99 7.49 -31.35
CA VAL A 81 20.57 6.51 -30.43
C VAL A 81 19.93 5.16 -30.73
N PRO A 82 20.72 4.11 -31.02
CA PRO A 82 20.20 2.77 -31.26
C PRO A 82 19.22 2.33 -30.16
N GLY A 83 18.08 1.77 -30.56
CA GLY A 83 17.03 1.36 -29.63
C GLY A 83 16.02 2.46 -29.26
N LEU A 84 16.17 3.68 -29.77
CA LEU A 84 15.24 4.80 -29.53
C LEU A 84 14.69 5.35 -30.86
N VAL A 85 13.51 5.97 -30.77
CA VAL A 85 12.92 6.69 -31.91
C VAL A 85 13.54 8.09 -32.03
N ALA A 86 13.91 8.46 -33.25
CA ALA A 86 14.39 9.79 -33.63
C ALA A 86 13.38 10.51 -34.53
N GLY A 87 13.57 11.82 -34.75
CA GLY A 87 12.81 12.60 -35.74
C GLY A 87 11.48 13.20 -35.27
N VAL A 88 10.87 12.69 -34.19
CA VAL A 88 9.65 13.31 -33.64
C VAL A 88 10.03 14.57 -32.86
N THR A 89 9.50 15.71 -33.27
CA THR A 89 9.72 17.05 -32.70
C THR A 89 8.40 17.69 -32.30
N ALA A 90 8.44 18.80 -31.57
CA ALA A 90 7.22 19.55 -31.27
C ALA A 90 6.53 20.07 -32.55
N GLY A 91 7.28 20.36 -33.62
CA GLY A 91 6.73 20.90 -34.87
C GLY A 91 5.97 19.87 -35.72
N ASN A 92 6.38 18.59 -35.69
CA ASN A 92 5.71 17.53 -36.44
C ASN A 92 4.84 16.60 -35.58
N LEU A 93 4.86 16.72 -34.24
CA LEU A 93 4.24 15.80 -33.28
C LEU A 93 2.80 15.40 -33.64
N LEU A 94 1.91 16.37 -33.84
CA LEU A 94 0.49 16.10 -34.09
C LEU A 94 0.29 15.47 -35.48
N ALA A 95 0.91 16.05 -36.51
CA ALA A 95 0.79 15.57 -37.89
C ALA A 95 1.31 14.13 -38.00
N TYR A 96 2.50 13.88 -37.45
CA TYR A 96 3.10 12.55 -37.39
C TYR A 96 2.23 11.57 -36.60
N THR A 97 1.78 11.93 -35.39
CA THR A 97 0.99 11.00 -34.56
C THR A 97 -0.31 10.60 -35.25
N LYS A 98 -1.00 11.54 -35.92
CA LYS A 98 -2.21 11.24 -36.68
C LYS A 98 -1.92 10.27 -37.83
N ALA A 99 -0.90 10.56 -38.64
CA ALA A 99 -0.51 9.67 -39.74
C ALA A 99 -0.11 8.27 -39.23
N ALA A 100 0.63 8.22 -38.13
CA ALA A 100 1.10 6.98 -37.53
C ALA A 100 -0.05 6.14 -36.93
N ILE A 101 -1.02 6.75 -36.25
CA ILE A 101 -2.22 6.06 -35.74
C ILE A 101 -3.07 5.55 -36.90
N ALA A 102 -3.30 6.36 -37.93
CA ALA A 102 -4.04 5.93 -39.12
C ALA A 102 -3.39 4.69 -39.73
N ARG A 103 -2.07 4.73 -39.94
CA ARG A 103 -1.29 3.60 -40.45
C ARG A 103 -1.33 2.40 -39.51
N PHE A 104 -1.26 2.61 -38.20
CA PHE A 104 -1.35 1.53 -37.21
C PHE A 104 -2.69 0.78 -37.30
N LEU A 105 -3.80 1.51 -37.45
CA LEU A 105 -5.14 0.93 -37.61
C LEU A 105 -5.32 0.19 -38.95
N GLU A 106 -4.59 0.59 -40.00
CA GLU A 106 -4.55 -0.13 -41.27
C GLU A 106 -3.71 -1.41 -41.19
N VAL A 107 -2.57 -1.36 -40.50
CA VAL A 107 -1.62 -2.48 -40.39
C VAL A 107 -2.11 -3.55 -39.40
N PHE A 108 -2.83 -3.13 -38.35
CA PHE A 108 -3.38 -4.00 -37.32
C PHE A 108 -4.90 -3.78 -37.20
N PRO A 109 -5.69 -4.15 -38.23
CA PRO A 109 -7.13 -3.92 -38.22
C PRO A 109 -7.85 -4.69 -37.10
N ASP A 110 -7.28 -5.81 -36.65
CA ASP A 110 -7.91 -6.73 -35.71
C ASP A 110 -7.69 -6.36 -34.23
N ILE A 111 -7.08 -5.22 -33.91
CA ILE A 111 -7.00 -4.76 -32.51
C ILE A 111 -8.39 -4.41 -31.95
N ASP A 112 -8.60 -4.69 -30.67
CA ASP A 112 -9.90 -4.57 -29.99
C ASP A 112 -10.12 -3.23 -29.26
N GLY A 113 -9.10 -2.39 -29.24
CA GLY A 113 -9.11 -1.10 -28.55
C GLY A 113 -7.73 -0.46 -28.52
N LEU A 114 -7.64 0.73 -27.92
CA LEU A 114 -6.38 1.40 -27.64
C LEU A 114 -6.38 1.94 -26.21
N GLN A 115 -5.22 1.93 -25.56
CA GLN A 115 -5.02 2.62 -24.29
C GLN A 115 -4.04 3.77 -24.46
N PHE A 116 -4.32 4.90 -23.80
CA PHE A 116 -3.48 6.10 -23.91
C PHE A 116 -3.07 6.63 -22.54
N ARG A 117 -1.77 6.91 -22.38
CA ARG A 117 -1.30 7.76 -21.27
C ARG A 117 -1.58 9.22 -21.63
N MET A 118 -2.46 9.87 -20.86
CA MET A 118 -3.07 11.14 -21.25
C MET A 118 -2.30 12.39 -20.81
N HIS A 119 -1.48 12.26 -19.77
CA HIS A 119 -0.85 13.40 -19.09
C HIS A 119 0.61 13.59 -19.49
N GLY A 120 1.30 14.54 -18.84
CA GLY A 120 2.59 15.03 -19.33
C GLY A 120 3.74 14.03 -19.33
N GLU A 121 3.60 12.88 -18.67
CA GLU A 121 4.59 11.81 -18.83
C GLU A 121 4.54 11.17 -20.23
N SER A 122 3.50 11.40 -21.03
CA SER A 122 3.40 10.99 -22.45
C SER A 122 4.28 11.79 -23.42
N GLY A 123 4.96 12.82 -22.89
CA GLY A 123 5.71 13.80 -23.67
C GLY A 123 4.91 15.04 -24.03
N LEU A 124 3.58 15.03 -23.89
CA LEU A 124 2.73 16.21 -24.10
C LEU A 124 2.90 17.26 -22.99
N ARG A 125 2.98 18.54 -23.35
CA ARG A 125 2.83 19.66 -22.39
C ARG A 125 1.36 19.91 -22.11
N ARG A 126 1.06 20.58 -21.00
CA ARG A 126 -0.32 20.81 -20.55
C ARG A 126 -1.14 21.62 -21.55
N ASP A 127 -0.52 22.62 -22.17
CA ASP A 127 -1.08 23.46 -23.23
C ASP A 127 -1.25 22.73 -24.57
N GLU A 128 -0.44 21.71 -24.86
CA GLU A 128 -0.55 20.88 -26.06
C GLU A 128 -1.73 19.88 -25.99
N MET A 129 -2.11 19.43 -24.78
CA MET A 129 -3.03 18.29 -24.59
C MET A 129 -4.40 18.46 -25.25
N ALA A 130 -5.07 19.61 -25.06
CA ALA A 130 -6.46 19.77 -25.50
C ALA A 130 -6.58 19.65 -27.03
N GLY A 131 -5.79 20.43 -27.77
CA GLY A 131 -5.78 20.38 -29.24
C GLY A 131 -5.26 19.06 -29.79
N PHE A 132 -4.23 18.48 -29.15
CA PHE A 132 -3.69 17.19 -29.56
C PHE A 132 -4.73 16.06 -29.45
N TRP A 133 -5.37 15.93 -28.29
CA TRP A 133 -6.34 14.86 -28.06
C TRP A 133 -7.60 15.05 -28.89
N HIS A 134 -8.08 16.29 -29.08
CA HIS A 134 -9.21 16.57 -29.96
C HIS A 134 -9.01 16.01 -31.37
N GLU A 135 -7.85 16.29 -31.97
CA GLU A 135 -7.53 15.85 -33.32
C GLU A 135 -7.25 14.35 -33.45
N VAL A 136 -6.66 13.73 -32.41
CA VAL A 136 -6.45 12.27 -32.34
C VAL A 136 -7.79 11.55 -32.19
N PHE A 137 -8.68 12.05 -31.32
CA PHE A 137 -10.03 11.52 -31.14
C PHE A 137 -10.85 11.58 -32.43
N ARG A 138 -10.81 12.73 -33.12
CA ARG A 138 -11.50 12.91 -34.39
C ARG A 138 -11.04 11.90 -35.42
N LEU A 139 -9.73 11.72 -35.57
CA LEU A 139 -9.16 10.72 -36.48
C LEU A 139 -9.63 9.30 -36.15
N ILE A 140 -9.56 8.90 -34.88
CA ILE A 140 -9.96 7.55 -34.46
C ILE A 140 -11.46 7.35 -34.72
N ARG A 141 -12.30 8.35 -34.41
CA ARG A 141 -13.74 8.30 -34.65
C ARG A 141 -14.05 8.15 -36.14
N GLU A 142 -13.35 8.86 -37.01
CA GLU A 142 -13.49 8.78 -38.47
C GLU A 142 -13.07 7.42 -39.03
N ARG A 143 -11.98 6.84 -38.52
CA ARG A 143 -11.41 5.59 -39.05
C ARG A 143 -12.02 4.32 -38.46
N ARG A 144 -12.33 4.33 -37.16
CA ARG A 144 -12.81 3.18 -36.38
C ARG A 144 -13.80 3.64 -35.29
N PRO A 145 -15.04 4.00 -35.66
CA PRO A 145 -16.03 4.59 -34.74
C PRO A 145 -16.38 3.69 -33.54
N ASP A 146 -16.21 2.37 -33.67
CA ASP A 146 -16.52 1.39 -32.62
C ASP A 146 -15.33 1.00 -31.75
N LEU A 147 -14.13 1.51 -32.04
CA LEU A 147 -12.93 1.17 -31.29
C LEU A 147 -13.02 1.72 -29.86
N ARG A 148 -12.84 0.85 -28.86
CA ARG A 148 -12.84 1.25 -27.46
C ARG A 148 -11.53 1.96 -27.10
N LEU A 149 -11.63 3.09 -26.40
CA LEU A 149 -10.47 3.83 -25.90
C LEU A 149 -10.42 3.82 -24.37
N ASP A 150 -9.27 3.46 -23.82
CA ASP A 150 -9.00 3.56 -22.39
C ASP A 150 -8.10 4.77 -22.10
N LEU A 151 -8.68 5.80 -21.49
CA LEU A 151 -8.00 7.05 -21.15
C LEU A 151 -7.45 6.95 -19.72
N ARG A 152 -6.13 7.01 -19.55
CA ARG A 152 -5.53 6.93 -18.20
C ARG A 152 -5.81 8.18 -17.37
N ALA A 153 -6.34 7.98 -16.16
CA ALA A 153 -6.91 9.05 -15.32
C ALA A 153 -5.89 10.06 -14.74
N LYS A 154 -4.66 9.63 -14.44
CA LYS A 154 -3.64 10.47 -13.80
C LYS A 154 -3.45 11.75 -14.60
N GLY A 155 -3.70 12.91 -13.98
CA GLY A 155 -3.58 14.24 -14.58
C GLY A 155 -4.49 14.52 -15.78
N LEU A 156 -5.45 13.63 -16.11
CA LEU A 156 -6.39 13.80 -17.22
C LEU A 156 -7.37 14.96 -16.91
N PRO A 157 -7.39 16.05 -17.70
CA PRO A 157 -8.37 17.13 -17.52
C PRO A 157 -9.80 16.71 -17.90
N ASP A 158 -10.80 17.28 -17.23
CA ASP A 158 -12.22 17.05 -17.52
C ASP A 158 -12.63 17.46 -18.93
N GLY A 159 -12.08 18.57 -19.44
CA GLY A 159 -12.35 19.03 -20.80
C GLY A 159 -12.01 17.98 -21.88
N ILE A 160 -11.00 17.13 -21.64
CA ILE A 160 -10.61 16.07 -22.58
C ILE A 160 -11.56 14.88 -22.51
N ILE A 161 -12.08 14.56 -21.32
CA ILE A 161 -13.13 13.55 -21.17
C ILE A 161 -14.42 14.02 -21.85
N ALA A 162 -14.81 15.28 -21.61
CA ALA A 162 -15.99 15.88 -22.20
C ALA A 162 -15.91 15.93 -23.73
N ASP A 163 -14.76 16.33 -24.30
CA ASP A 163 -14.53 16.34 -25.74
C ASP A 163 -14.63 14.93 -26.35
N ALA A 164 -14.02 13.91 -25.73
CA ALA A 164 -14.14 12.53 -26.20
C ALA A 164 -15.61 12.04 -26.24
N VAL A 165 -16.39 12.38 -25.21
CA VAL A 165 -17.83 12.06 -25.14
C VAL A 165 -18.61 12.82 -26.22
N GLN A 166 -18.33 14.12 -26.41
CA GLN A 166 -18.98 14.95 -27.42
C GLN A 166 -18.72 14.44 -28.84
N GLN A 167 -17.52 13.91 -29.10
CA GLN A 167 -17.15 13.29 -30.37
C GLN A 167 -17.75 11.87 -30.56
N GLY A 168 -18.50 11.35 -29.58
CA GLY A 168 -19.17 10.05 -29.67
C GLY A 168 -18.24 8.85 -29.58
N LEU A 169 -17.08 8.99 -28.93
CA LEU A 169 -16.14 7.89 -28.72
C LEU A 169 -16.61 6.91 -27.63
N ARG A 170 -16.28 5.63 -27.81
CA ARG A 170 -16.51 4.58 -26.81
C ARG A 170 -15.37 4.56 -25.79
N ILE A 171 -15.45 5.44 -24.78
CA ILE A 171 -14.37 5.60 -23.80
C ILE A 171 -14.60 4.85 -22.48
N ARG A 172 -13.50 4.47 -21.84
CA ARG A 172 -13.41 4.19 -20.40
C ARG A 172 -12.30 5.04 -19.80
N VAL A 173 -12.48 5.46 -18.55
CA VAL A 173 -11.41 6.11 -17.79
C VAL A 173 -10.74 5.07 -16.89
N ALA A 174 -9.44 4.86 -17.12
CA ALA A 174 -8.67 3.83 -16.45
C ALA A 174 -7.84 4.43 -15.31
N THR A 175 -8.16 4.06 -14.07
CA THR A 175 -7.48 4.55 -12.87
C THR A 175 -6.71 3.44 -12.16
N LYS A 176 -5.60 3.82 -11.54
CA LYS A 176 -4.81 2.91 -10.70
C LYS A 176 -5.60 2.60 -9.44
N TYR A 177 -5.73 1.34 -9.09
CA TYR A 177 -6.49 0.91 -7.92
C TYR A 177 -5.79 1.32 -6.61
N TRP A 178 -4.49 1.04 -6.50
CA TRP A 178 -3.69 1.34 -5.31
C TRP A 178 -2.26 1.76 -5.70
N MET A 179 -2.07 3.06 -6.00
CA MET A 179 -0.80 3.60 -6.47
C MET A 179 -0.23 2.77 -7.63
N GLU A 180 1.06 2.44 -7.60
CA GLU A 180 1.71 1.48 -8.50
C GLU A 180 2.07 0.19 -7.75
N GLN A 181 1.16 -0.24 -6.87
CA GLN A 181 1.31 -1.32 -5.91
C GLN A 181 0.01 -2.17 -5.80
N MET A 182 0.07 -3.25 -5.05
CA MET A 182 -1.08 -4.06 -4.61
C MET A 182 -1.28 -3.88 -3.10
N GLY A 183 -2.27 -3.06 -2.73
CA GLY A 183 -2.70 -2.86 -1.34
C GLY A 183 -3.85 -3.78 -0.96
N LEU A 184 -4.78 -3.30 -0.13
CA LEU A 184 -5.92 -4.09 0.38
C LEU A 184 -6.95 -4.41 -0.72
N PRO A 185 -7.85 -5.40 -0.54
CA PRO A 185 -8.80 -5.82 -1.58
C PRO A 185 -10.02 -4.87 -1.70
N PHE A 186 -9.84 -3.59 -1.37
CA PHE A 186 -10.78 -2.49 -1.57
C PHE A 186 -9.96 -1.22 -1.90
N HIS A 187 -10.58 -0.19 -2.49
CA HIS A 187 -9.90 1.10 -2.73
C HIS A 187 -9.44 1.73 -1.41
N PRO A 188 -8.29 2.43 -1.34
CA PRO A 188 -7.86 3.11 -0.11
C PRO A 188 -9.01 3.92 0.50
N THR A 189 -9.28 3.72 1.78
CA THR A 189 -10.34 4.47 2.47
C THR A 189 -10.05 5.97 2.38
N HIS A 190 -8.78 6.35 2.47
CA HIS A 190 -8.29 7.64 2.01
C HIS A 190 -6.87 7.54 1.44
N VAL A 191 -6.57 8.33 0.41
CA VAL A 191 -5.24 8.42 -0.21
C VAL A 191 -4.37 9.45 0.50
N ASN A 192 -3.06 9.45 0.26
CA ASN A 192 -2.16 10.43 0.84
C ASN A 192 -2.41 11.85 0.27
N PRO A 193 -2.40 12.91 1.11
CA PRO A 193 -2.67 14.28 0.68
C PRO A 193 -1.87 14.78 -0.53
N PRO A 194 -0.57 14.44 -0.70
CA PRO A 194 0.23 14.92 -1.84
C PRO A 194 -0.31 14.52 -3.23
N ASN A 195 -1.09 13.43 -3.33
CA ASN A 195 -1.69 12.97 -4.59
C ASN A 195 -3.22 12.87 -4.50
N GLN A 196 -3.82 13.67 -3.61
CA GLN A 196 -5.27 13.68 -3.44
C GLN A 196 -6.00 14.23 -4.67
N HIS A 197 -5.40 15.23 -5.36
CA HIS A 197 -6.06 15.99 -6.44
C HIS A 197 -5.51 15.76 -7.86
N ASP A 198 -4.58 14.83 -8.04
CA ASP A 198 -3.92 14.59 -9.34
C ASP A 198 -4.43 13.32 -10.07
N ARG A 199 -5.45 12.66 -9.52
CA ARG A 199 -6.00 11.38 -9.99
C ARG A 199 -4.93 10.28 -10.11
N ARG A 200 -3.90 10.29 -9.22
CA ARG A 200 -2.79 9.31 -9.27
C ARG A 200 -3.27 7.88 -9.08
N HIS A 201 -4.19 7.66 -8.15
CA HIS A 201 -4.79 6.35 -7.86
C HIS A 201 -6.08 6.50 -7.05
N GLY A 202 -6.76 5.37 -6.84
CA GLY A 202 -8.10 5.35 -6.28
C GLY A 202 -9.11 5.89 -7.29
N TYR A 203 -10.25 6.33 -6.78
CA TYR A 203 -11.33 6.88 -7.59
C TYR A 203 -11.30 8.40 -7.68
N ALA A 204 -10.50 9.10 -6.86
CA ALA A 204 -10.36 10.54 -6.90
C ALA A 204 -11.74 11.23 -6.94
N ASP A 205 -12.07 11.93 -8.01
CA ASP A 205 -13.36 12.57 -8.29
C ASP A 205 -14.07 11.96 -9.51
N LEU A 206 -13.63 10.80 -10.02
CA LEU A 206 -14.13 10.16 -11.24
C LEU A 206 -15.56 9.61 -11.12
N LEU A 207 -16.11 9.55 -9.91
CA LEU A 207 -17.44 8.99 -9.63
C LEU A 207 -18.55 10.04 -9.57
N LYS A 208 -18.26 11.30 -9.93
CA LYS A 208 -19.22 12.40 -10.01
C LYS A 208 -20.35 12.11 -11.01
N HIS A 209 -21.57 12.50 -10.66
CA HIS A 209 -22.75 12.47 -11.53
C HIS A 209 -22.96 13.79 -12.31
N PRO A 210 -23.61 13.74 -13.49
CA PRO A 210 -23.89 12.53 -14.27
C PRO A 210 -22.59 11.97 -14.86
N ARG A 211 -22.41 10.64 -14.80
CA ARG A 211 -21.22 9.99 -15.34
C ARG A 211 -21.50 9.49 -16.76
N THR A 212 -20.65 9.90 -17.70
CA THR A 212 -20.78 9.61 -19.15
C THR A 212 -19.77 8.58 -19.65
N PHE A 213 -19.01 7.94 -18.75
CA PHE A 213 -17.99 6.95 -19.05
C PHE A 213 -18.00 5.81 -18.03
N ALA A 214 -17.45 4.65 -18.42
CA ALA A 214 -17.18 3.56 -17.49
C ALA A 214 -15.80 3.70 -16.85
N VAL A 215 -15.67 3.24 -15.61
CA VAL A 215 -14.37 3.18 -14.90
C VAL A 215 -13.74 1.80 -15.10
N HIS A 216 -12.44 1.80 -15.39
CA HIS A 216 -11.61 0.60 -15.50
C HIS A 216 -10.53 0.60 -14.40
N TRP A 217 -10.51 -0.43 -13.56
CA TRP A 217 -9.63 -0.49 -12.38
C TRP A 217 -8.33 -1.22 -12.66
N ARG A 218 -7.20 -0.56 -12.49
CA ARG A 218 -5.87 -1.13 -12.79
C ARG A 218 -5.13 -1.46 -11.51
N LEU A 219 -5.00 -2.73 -11.15
CA LEU A 219 -4.18 -3.17 -10.03
C LEU A 219 -2.72 -3.31 -10.47
N TRP A 220 -1.88 -2.40 -10.00
CA TRP A 220 -0.46 -2.37 -10.37
C TRP A 220 0.37 -3.28 -9.46
N SER A 221 0.07 -4.59 -9.48
CA SER A 221 0.75 -5.60 -8.66
C SER A 221 2.26 -5.67 -8.91
N GLY A 222 2.75 -5.18 -10.06
CA GLY A 222 4.17 -5.18 -10.40
C GLY A 222 5.07 -4.43 -9.43
N GLY A 223 4.57 -3.47 -8.64
CA GLY A 223 5.36 -2.84 -7.57
C GLY A 223 5.44 -3.66 -6.27
N THR A 224 4.63 -4.71 -6.16
CA THR A 224 4.41 -5.47 -4.93
C THR A 224 4.72 -6.94 -5.11
N ALA A 225 3.86 -7.70 -5.80
CA ALA A 225 3.94 -9.15 -5.95
C ALA A 225 4.19 -9.47 -7.42
N ARG A 226 5.45 -9.75 -7.76
CA ARG A 226 5.89 -10.04 -9.13
C ARG A 226 6.95 -11.14 -9.21
N LEU A 227 7.49 -11.64 -8.10
CA LEU A 227 8.50 -12.70 -8.08
C LEU A 227 8.08 -13.93 -7.27
N LEU A 228 7.61 -13.74 -6.04
CA LEU A 228 7.21 -14.85 -5.15
C LEU A 228 5.79 -15.32 -5.51
N LEU A 229 5.50 -16.61 -5.28
CA LEU A 229 4.16 -17.15 -5.50
C LEU A 229 3.11 -16.34 -4.72
N TRP A 230 1.94 -16.17 -5.34
CA TRP A 230 0.81 -15.47 -4.74
C TRP A 230 -0.51 -16.11 -5.19
N ALA A 231 -1.39 -16.44 -4.24
CA ALA A 231 -2.75 -16.92 -4.48
C ALA A 231 -3.61 -16.79 -3.22
N ASP A 232 -4.51 -15.80 -3.19
CA ASP A 232 -5.58 -15.70 -2.19
C ASP A 232 -6.96 -15.49 -2.85
N PRO A 233 -7.77 -16.56 -2.97
CA PRO A 233 -9.15 -16.48 -3.43
C PRO A 233 -10.02 -15.43 -2.73
N GLU A 234 -9.83 -15.25 -1.41
CA GLU A 234 -10.64 -14.30 -0.63
C GLU A 234 -10.29 -12.86 -0.98
N TYR A 235 -9.00 -12.58 -1.16
CA TYR A 235 -8.52 -11.27 -1.62
C TYR A 235 -9.11 -10.94 -2.99
N VAL A 236 -8.98 -11.83 -3.97
CA VAL A 236 -9.44 -11.58 -5.34
C VAL A 236 -10.97 -11.42 -5.38
N ALA A 237 -11.71 -12.24 -4.64
CA ALA A 237 -13.16 -12.12 -4.55
C ALA A 237 -13.61 -10.75 -3.98
N ARG A 238 -12.92 -10.27 -2.93
CA ARG A 238 -13.19 -8.95 -2.33
C ARG A 238 -12.80 -7.82 -3.28
N PHE A 239 -11.64 -7.92 -3.92
CA PHE A 239 -11.18 -6.98 -4.94
C PHE A 239 -12.19 -6.87 -6.09
N ALA A 240 -12.63 -8.00 -6.65
CA ALA A 240 -13.59 -8.04 -7.75
C ALA A 240 -14.94 -7.42 -7.38
N ARG A 241 -15.43 -7.65 -6.15
CA ARG A 241 -16.62 -6.95 -5.62
C ARG A 241 -16.40 -5.45 -5.51
N SER A 242 -15.25 -5.02 -4.99
CA SER A 242 -14.94 -3.60 -4.83
C SER A 242 -14.83 -2.85 -6.17
N CYS A 243 -14.45 -3.55 -7.25
CA CYS A 243 -14.39 -3.00 -8.61
C CYS A 243 -15.78 -2.61 -9.16
N ARG A 244 -16.87 -2.97 -8.47
CA ARG A 244 -18.23 -2.50 -8.79
C ARG A 244 -18.55 -1.12 -8.24
N LEU A 245 -17.68 -0.55 -7.39
CA LEU A 245 -17.85 0.80 -6.86
C LEU A 245 -18.08 1.80 -8.00
N GLY A 246 -19.10 2.65 -7.85
CA GLY A 246 -19.48 3.60 -8.88
C GLY A 246 -19.76 2.95 -10.24
N GLY A 247 -20.38 1.77 -10.28
CA GLY A 247 -20.75 1.10 -11.53
C GLY A 247 -19.57 0.58 -12.38
N GLY A 248 -18.37 0.48 -11.81
CA GLY A 248 -17.23 -0.15 -12.48
C GLY A 248 -17.55 -1.59 -12.89
N ASN A 249 -17.01 -2.02 -14.03
CA ASN A 249 -17.33 -3.33 -14.61
C ASN A 249 -16.14 -4.07 -15.21
N SER A 250 -14.93 -3.56 -15.00
CA SER A 250 -13.72 -4.17 -15.54
C SER A 250 -12.50 -3.83 -14.68
N CYS A 251 -11.57 -4.76 -14.62
CA CYS A 251 -10.29 -4.59 -13.94
C CYS A 251 -9.17 -5.26 -14.73
N GLU A 252 -7.93 -4.85 -14.45
CA GLU A 252 -6.71 -5.51 -14.91
C GLU A 252 -5.74 -5.66 -13.73
N VAL A 253 -4.82 -6.61 -13.83
CA VAL A 253 -3.72 -6.84 -12.88
C VAL A 253 -2.43 -7.02 -13.68
N ASN A 254 -1.28 -6.58 -13.16
CA ASN A 254 -0.01 -6.89 -13.84
C ASN A 254 0.27 -8.39 -13.75
N GLU A 255 0.88 -8.92 -14.81
CA GLU A 255 1.40 -10.28 -14.85
C GLU A 255 2.52 -10.49 -13.84
N MET A 256 2.76 -11.76 -13.49
CA MET A 256 3.97 -12.13 -12.77
C MET A 256 5.18 -11.89 -13.66
N LEU A 257 6.33 -11.62 -13.04
CA LEU A 257 7.53 -11.15 -13.72
C LEU A 257 7.45 -9.74 -14.33
N ALA A 258 6.43 -8.94 -13.96
CA ALA A 258 6.37 -7.54 -14.37
C ALA A 258 7.69 -6.82 -14.09
N THR A 259 8.17 -6.07 -15.09
CA THR A 259 9.47 -5.36 -15.09
C THR A 259 10.72 -6.24 -15.01
N TRP A 260 10.61 -7.55 -15.32
CA TRP A 260 11.79 -8.37 -15.57
C TRP A 260 12.63 -7.77 -16.72
N MET A 261 13.95 -7.79 -16.54
CA MET A 261 14.95 -7.14 -17.38
C MET A 261 14.84 -5.60 -17.45
N LEU A 262 14.01 -4.95 -16.62
CA LEU A 262 13.90 -3.50 -16.61
C LEU A 262 15.23 -2.84 -16.19
N GLY A 263 15.79 -2.04 -17.10
CA GLY A 263 17.03 -1.29 -16.85
C GLY A 263 18.28 -1.97 -17.41
N GLU A 264 18.15 -3.18 -17.95
CA GLU A 264 19.22 -3.86 -18.69
C GLU A 264 19.33 -3.31 -20.12
N PRO A 265 20.49 -3.47 -20.80
CA PRO A 265 20.63 -3.15 -22.21
C PRO A 265 19.62 -3.91 -23.08
N HIS A 266 19.18 -3.30 -24.19
CA HIS A 266 18.19 -3.91 -25.10
C HIS A 266 18.66 -5.23 -25.73
N GLU A 267 19.97 -5.39 -25.92
CA GLU A 267 20.58 -6.60 -26.52
C GLU A 267 20.98 -7.65 -25.47
N ALA A 268 20.73 -7.39 -24.18
CA ALA A 268 21.08 -8.34 -23.14
C ALA A 268 20.20 -9.59 -23.23
N ALA A 269 20.83 -10.77 -23.21
CA ALA A 269 20.10 -12.03 -23.12
C ALA A 269 19.22 -12.06 -21.85
N PRO A 270 17.97 -12.54 -21.95
CA PRO A 270 17.13 -12.74 -20.78
C PRO A 270 17.82 -13.65 -19.76
N ARG A 271 17.81 -13.26 -18.48
CA ARG A 271 18.37 -14.06 -17.39
C ARG A 271 17.25 -14.50 -16.46
N LEU A 272 17.09 -15.82 -16.31
CA LEU A 272 16.06 -16.35 -15.43
C LEU A 272 16.22 -15.83 -13.99
N PRO A 273 15.13 -15.58 -13.26
CA PRO A 273 15.20 -15.17 -11.86
C PRO A 273 15.68 -16.28 -10.90
N TRP A 274 15.79 -17.51 -11.40
CA TRP A 274 16.16 -18.70 -10.65
C TRP A 274 17.68 -18.88 -10.64
N ALA A 275 18.18 -19.76 -9.77
CA ALA A 275 19.60 -20.10 -9.79
C ALA A 275 20.04 -20.71 -11.14
N GLU A 276 21.32 -20.58 -11.47
CA GLU A 276 21.91 -21.08 -12.73
C GLU A 276 21.78 -22.61 -12.91
N THR A 277 21.44 -23.33 -11.85
CA THR A 277 21.17 -24.78 -11.86
C THR A 277 19.74 -25.12 -12.34
N TRP A 278 18.93 -24.12 -12.69
CA TRP A 278 17.60 -24.31 -13.28
C TRP A 278 17.71 -24.90 -14.69
N PRO A 279 16.91 -25.91 -15.07
CA PRO A 279 17.00 -26.53 -16.40
C PRO A 279 16.73 -25.51 -17.51
N ASP A 280 17.53 -25.59 -18.57
CA ASP A 280 17.24 -24.91 -19.81
C ASP A 280 15.91 -25.41 -20.40
N GLY A 281 15.05 -24.49 -20.86
CA GLY A 281 13.85 -24.81 -21.65
C GLY A 281 12.51 -24.79 -20.93
N GLU A 282 12.45 -24.58 -19.61
CA GLU A 282 11.18 -24.34 -18.91
C GLU A 282 10.74 -22.87 -19.01
N ASP A 283 9.47 -22.64 -19.36
CA ASP A 283 8.91 -21.29 -19.39
C ASP A 283 8.73 -20.79 -17.94
N PRO A 284 9.40 -19.70 -17.53
CA PRO A 284 9.28 -19.16 -16.17
C PRO A 284 7.84 -18.72 -15.83
N PHE A 285 6.97 -18.55 -16.82
CA PHE A 285 5.56 -18.26 -16.64
C PHE A 285 4.78 -19.41 -15.97
N ASP A 286 5.13 -20.67 -16.27
CA ASP A 286 4.38 -21.85 -15.81
C ASP A 286 4.40 -22.01 -14.29
N ARG A 287 5.46 -21.53 -13.63
CA ARG A 287 5.57 -21.47 -12.17
C ARG A 287 4.39 -20.71 -11.54
N TYR A 288 3.90 -19.67 -12.21
CA TYR A 288 2.92 -18.74 -11.66
C TYR A 288 1.47 -19.14 -11.91
N TRP A 289 1.21 -20.40 -12.27
CA TRP A 289 -0.13 -20.93 -12.43
C TRP A 289 -1.08 -20.60 -11.25
N PRO A 290 -0.68 -20.57 -9.95
CA PRO A 290 -1.62 -20.26 -8.87
C PRO A 290 -2.15 -18.84 -8.97
N PHE A 291 -1.31 -17.90 -9.43
CA PHE A 291 -1.67 -16.50 -9.62
C PHE A 291 -2.74 -16.38 -10.71
N TYR A 292 -2.46 -16.92 -11.90
CA TYR A 292 -3.37 -16.80 -13.05
C TYR A 292 -4.70 -17.53 -12.85
N VAL A 293 -4.69 -18.73 -12.24
CA VAL A 293 -5.91 -19.45 -11.89
C VAL A 293 -6.74 -18.67 -10.88
N THR A 294 -6.12 -18.13 -9.84
CA THR A 294 -6.82 -17.38 -8.80
C THR A 294 -7.42 -16.09 -9.35
N TRP A 295 -6.63 -15.29 -10.06
CA TRP A 295 -7.10 -14.05 -10.67
C TRP A 295 -8.18 -14.31 -11.73
N GLY A 296 -7.99 -15.29 -12.61
CA GLY A 296 -8.97 -15.62 -13.64
C GLY A 296 -10.31 -16.10 -13.08
N ARG A 297 -10.30 -17.04 -12.13
CA ARG A 297 -11.54 -17.65 -11.59
C ARG A 297 -12.32 -16.71 -10.69
N TRP A 298 -11.67 -16.03 -9.74
CA TRP A 298 -12.37 -15.21 -8.74
C TRP A 298 -12.69 -13.79 -9.20
N THR A 299 -12.05 -13.28 -10.25
CA THR A 299 -12.55 -12.05 -10.91
C THR A 299 -13.75 -12.33 -11.80
N TYR A 300 -13.80 -13.51 -12.43
CA TYR A 300 -14.96 -13.96 -13.20
C TYR A 300 -16.16 -14.26 -12.31
N ASP A 301 -15.98 -15.10 -11.28
CA ASP A 301 -17.00 -15.41 -10.28
C ASP A 301 -16.41 -15.32 -8.86
N PRO A 302 -16.70 -14.24 -8.11
CA PRO A 302 -16.28 -14.07 -6.73
C PRO A 302 -16.82 -15.13 -5.75
N LYS A 303 -17.75 -16.00 -6.18
CA LYS A 303 -18.28 -17.13 -5.41
C LYS A 303 -17.63 -18.47 -5.78
N CYS A 304 -16.64 -18.48 -6.68
CA CYS A 304 -15.93 -19.69 -7.08
C CYS A 304 -15.43 -20.49 -5.85
N PRO A 305 -15.66 -21.81 -5.78
CA PRO A 305 -15.24 -22.62 -4.64
C PRO A 305 -13.72 -22.82 -4.64
N ALA A 306 -13.12 -22.86 -3.44
CA ALA A 306 -11.67 -23.06 -3.27
C ALA A 306 -11.17 -24.44 -3.77
N THR A 307 -12.07 -25.41 -3.92
CA THR A 307 -11.77 -26.77 -4.40
C THR A 307 -11.15 -26.79 -5.79
N VAL A 308 -11.41 -25.77 -6.62
CA VAL A 308 -10.77 -25.60 -7.94
C VAL A 308 -9.25 -25.50 -7.80
N LEU A 309 -8.80 -24.73 -6.80
CA LEU A 309 -7.38 -24.52 -6.53
C LEU A 309 -6.78 -25.72 -5.78
N GLU A 310 -7.51 -26.26 -4.82
CA GLU A 310 -7.11 -27.41 -4.01
C GLU A 310 -6.79 -28.66 -4.85
N ARG A 311 -7.61 -28.95 -5.87
CA ARG A 311 -7.36 -30.06 -6.78
C ARG A 311 -6.03 -29.93 -7.51
N GLU A 312 -5.68 -28.73 -7.93
CA GLU A 312 -4.43 -28.47 -8.66
C GLU A 312 -3.21 -28.57 -7.74
N PHE A 313 -3.29 -28.03 -6.53
CA PHE A 313 -2.23 -28.21 -5.52
C PHE A 313 -2.01 -29.68 -5.15
N ARG A 314 -3.08 -30.48 -4.99
CA ARG A 314 -2.96 -31.93 -4.77
C ARG A 314 -2.36 -32.65 -5.97
N ARG A 315 -2.74 -32.26 -7.20
CA ARG A 315 -2.21 -32.86 -8.43
C ARG A 315 -0.69 -32.67 -8.54
N ARG A 316 -0.21 -31.46 -8.21
CA ARG A 316 1.22 -31.11 -8.35
C ARG A 316 2.08 -31.58 -7.18
N PHE A 317 1.61 -31.42 -5.95
CA PHE A 317 2.42 -31.64 -4.75
C PHE A 317 1.96 -32.84 -3.89
N GLY A 318 0.99 -33.62 -4.35
CA GLY A 318 0.47 -34.78 -3.62
C GLY A 318 -0.02 -34.42 -2.22
N ALA A 319 0.51 -35.12 -1.21
CA ALA A 319 0.18 -34.92 0.20
C ALA A 319 0.61 -33.55 0.75
N ALA A 320 1.65 -32.92 0.18
CA ALA A 320 2.08 -31.58 0.56
C ALA A 320 1.12 -30.49 0.05
N GLY A 321 0.36 -30.78 -1.01
CA GLY A 321 -0.49 -29.81 -1.71
C GLY A 321 -1.44 -28.99 -0.83
N PRO A 322 -2.26 -29.63 0.04
CA PRO A 322 -3.15 -28.90 0.95
C PRO A 322 -2.42 -27.93 1.88
N HIS A 323 -1.22 -28.31 2.37
CA HIS A 323 -0.40 -27.46 3.24
C HIS A 323 0.24 -26.31 2.47
N VAL A 324 0.79 -26.56 1.27
CA VAL A 324 1.31 -25.49 0.40
C VAL A 324 0.22 -24.48 0.07
N MET A 325 -0.98 -24.94 -0.29
CA MET A 325 -2.13 -24.06 -0.55
C MET A 325 -2.52 -23.25 0.69
N ALA A 326 -2.64 -23.89 1.86
CA ALA A 326 -3.01 -23.21 3.10
C ALA A 326 -1.98 -22.15 3.50
N GLY A 327 -0.69 -22.50 3.43
CA GLY A 327 0.42 -21.58 3.67
C GLY A 327 0.40 -20.40 2.70
N LEU A 328 0.21 -20.67 1.40
CA LEU A 328 0.22 -19.64 0.36
C LEU A 328 -0.95 -18.66 0.49
N ARG A 329 -2.15 -19.15 0.83
CA ARG A 329 -3.31 -18.29 1.07
C ARG A 329 -3.06 -17.29 2.20
N VAL A 330 -2.44 -17.72 3.29
CA VAL A 330 -2.10 -16.83 4.41
C VAL A 330 -0.95 -15.90 4.04
N ALA A 331 0.11 -16.42 3.42
CA ALA A 331 1.29 -15.65 3.03
C ALA A 331 0.94 -14.53 2.02
N SER A 332 -0.01 -14.79 1.12
CA SER A 332 -0.49 -13.83 0.11
C SER A 332 -1.14 -12.57 0.70
N ARG A 333 -1.51 -12.57 2.00
CA ARG A 333 -2.07 -11.41 2.71
C ARG A 333 -1.00 -10.45 3.23
N ILE A 334 0.26 -10.91 3.31
CA ILE A 334 1.37 -10.20 3.93
C ILE A 334 1.73 -8.95 3.11
N LEU A 335 1.98 -9.11 1.81
CA LEU A 335 2.40 -8.00 0.95
C LEU A 335 1.34 -6.89 0.85
N PRO A 336 0.04 -7.16 0.59
CA PRO A 336 -1.04 -6.18 0.71
C PRO A 336 -1.04 -5.38 2.02
N ARG A 337 -0.81 -6.06 3.15
CA ARG A 337 -0.78 -5.42 4.47
C ARG A 337 0.45 -4.55 4.64
N ILE A 338 1.62 -4.99 4.17
CA ILE A 338 2.85 -4.20 4.16
C ILE A 338 2.62 -2.93 3.33
N VAL A 339 2.08 -3.05 2.12
CA VAL A 339 1.78 -1.90 1.25
C VAL A 339 0.86 -0.90 1.95
N ALA A 340 -0.23 -1.37 2.56
CA ALA A 340 -1.19 -0.49 3.20
C ALA A 340 -0.65 0.23 4.44
N ALA A 341 0.08 -0.49 5.31
CA ALA A 341 0.38 -0.04 6.67
C ALA A 341 1.85 0.33 6.92
N ALA A 342 2.78 -0.19 6.11
CA ALA A 342 4.22 -0.18 6.41
C ALA A 342 5.10 0.29 5.24
N TYR A 343 4.50 0.68 4.11
CA TYR A 343 5.23 1.05 2.92
C TYR A 343 5.39 2.57 2.81
N PRO A 344 6.62 3.10 2.68
CA PRO A 344 6.81 4.53 2.52
C PRO A 344 6.17 5.03 1.22
N TYR A 345 5.24 5.98 1.32
CA TYR A 345 4.46 6.45 0.17
C TYR A 345 5.34 6.81 -1.03
N ARG A 346 6.43 7.56 -0.83
CA ARG A 346 7.34 7.97 -1.92
C ARG A 346 7.98 6.83 -2.74
N LEU A 347 7.98 5.60 -2.23
CA LEU A 347 8.50 4.43 -2.92
C LEU A 347 7.46 3.75 -3.82
N PHE A 348 6.21 4.22 -3.83
CA PHE A 348 5.14 3.55 -4.56
C PHE A 348 5.42 3.29 -6.04
N PRO A 349 6.18 4.12 -6.80
CA PRO A 349 6.37 3.84 -8.22
C PRO A 349 7.01 2.47 -8.43
N THR A 350 6.48 1.67 -9.36
CA THR A 350 6.95 0.28 -9.61
C THR A 350 8.45 0.22 -9.95
N THR A 351 8.99 1.32 -10.47
CA THR A 351 10.40 1.49 -10.85
C THR A 351 11.26 2.16 -9.76
N ARG A 352 10.71 2.38 -8.55
CA ARG A 352 11.41 3.01 -7.40
C ARG A 352 11.36 2.19 -6.12
N GLY A 353 10.33 1.35 -5.95
CA GLY A 353 10.19 0.53 -4.76
C GLY A 353 9.59 -0.83 -5.06
N TRP A 354 9.95 -1.81 -4.23
CA TRP A 354 9.50 -3.19 -4.37
C TRP A 354 9.33 -3.87 -3.01
N ALA A 355 8.09 -4.21 -2.68
CA ALA A 355 7.72 -4.75 -1.36
C ALA A 355 8.34 -6.12 -1.04
N GLU A 356 8.61 -6.96 -2.04
CA GLU A 356 9.21 -8.30 -1.84
C GLU A 356 10.70 -8.24 -1.48
N MET A 357 11.41 -7.17 -1.87
CA MET A 357 12.86 -7.19 -1.97
C MET A 357 13.58 -6.07 -1.22
N MET A 358 12.89 -4.98 -0.88
CA MET A 358 13.51 -3.81 -0.27
C MET A 358 13.19 -3.71 1.21
N ALA A 359 14.19 -3.43 2.03
CA ALA A 359 14.02 -3.21 3.47
C ALA A 359 13.33 -1.87 3.79
N MET A 360 13.12 -1.02 2.77
CA MET A 360 12.52 0.32 2.88
C MET A 360 13.42 1.34 3.61
N GLY A 361 14.74 1.11 3.62
CA GLY A 361 15.75 2.01 4.20
C GLY A 361 16.18 1.61 5.61
N ASP A 362 16.86 2.53 6.31
CA ASP A 362 17.18 2.41 7.74
C ASP A 362 15.94 2.72 8.63
N LEU A 363 16.07 2.52 9.95
CA LEU A 363 14.95 2.71 10.87
C LEU A 363 14.44 4.15 10.86
N GLU A 364 15.35 5.13 10.79
CA GLU A 364 15.01 6.55 10.81
C GLU A 364 14.17 6.96 9.61
N ARG A 365 14.47 6.42 8.42
CA ARG A 365 13.67 6.62 7.22
C ARG A 365 12.36 5.87 7.29
N TYR A 366 12.38 4.63 7.77
CA TYR A 366 11.20 3.79 7.92
C TYR A 366 10.18 4.43 8.88
N ALA A 367 10.63 5.01 9.99
CA ALA A 367 9.77 5.60 11.01
C ALA A 367 8.99 6.84 10.55
N ARG A 368 9.34 7.42 9.39
CA ARG A 368 8.64 8.55 8.77
C ARG A 368 7.55 8.12 7.79
N LEU A 369 7.24 6.83 7.69
CA LEU A 369 6.16 6.36 6.82
C LEU A 369 4.80 6.95 7.26
N GLU A 370 3.96 7.29 6.29
CA GLU A 370 2.62 7.88 6.51
C GLU A 370 1.48 6.85 6.31
N CYS A 371 1.83 5.58 6.04
CA CYS A 371 0.95 4.56 5.48
C CYS A 371 0.44 4.94 4.07
N THR A 372 -0.28 4.03 3.40
CA THR A 372 -0.83 4.28 2.05
C THR A 372 -2.36 4.20 2.01
N ASP A 373 -2.99 3.73 3.09
CA ASP A 373 -4.37 4.06 3.46
C ASP A 373 -4.32 4.86 4.77
N VAL A 374 -4.37 6.20 4.65
CA VAL A 374 -4.15 7.12 5.77
C VAL A 374 -5.33 7.17 6.74
N GLU A 375 -6.49 6.62 6.36
CA GLU A 375 -7.65 6.55 7.24
C GLU A 375 -7.64 5.26 8.06
N GLN A 376 -7.26 4.11 7.49
CA GLN A 376 -7.35 2.83 8.20
C GLN A 376 -6.19 2.55 9.17
N PHE A 377 -5.02 3.15 8.94
CA PHE A 377 -3.79 2.84 9.69
C PHE A 377 -3.17 4.09 10.30
N GLN A 378 -2.58 3.93 11.48
CA GLN A 378 -1.78 4.96 12.13
C GLN A 378 -0.34 4.88 11.63
N SER A 379 0.24 6.04 11.32
CA SER A 379 1.69 6.14 11.15
C SER A 379 2.42 5.94 12.49
N PRO A 380 3.72 5.57 12.48
CA PRO A 380 4.51 5.51 13.71
C PRO A 380 4.55 6.85 14.46
N ALA A 381 4.57 7.97 13.74
CA ALA A 381 4.52 9.31 14.31
C ALA A 381 3.16 9.59 14.99
N GLU A 382 2.04 9.23 14.34
CA GLU A 382 0.70 9.36 14.92
C GLU A 382 0.57 8.51 16.19
N ALA A 383 1.03 7.26 16.15
CA ALA A 383 0.98 6.36 17.30
C ALA A 383 1.82 6.87 18.49
N ALA A 384 3.04 7.34 18.25
CA ALA A 384 3.91 7.93 19.27
C ALA A 384 3.28 9.17 19.91
N ARG A 385 2.75 10.08 19.08
CA ARG A 385 2.07 11.30 19.52
C ARG A 385 0.87 10.98 20.41
N LEU A 386 -0.05 10.13 19.94
CA LEU A 386 -1.26 9.75 20.69
C LEU A 386 -0.90 9.05 22.01
N ARG A 387 0.17 8.26 22.05
CA ARG A 387 0.66 7.63 23.27
C ARG A 387 1.10 8.67 24.31
N LEU A 388 1.88 9.67 23.89
CA LEU A 388 2.34 10.76 24.76
C LEU A 388 1.16 11.62 25.26
N GLU A 389 0.21 11.94 24.38
CA GLU A 389 -0.98 12.73 24.71
C GLU A 389 -2.03 11.97 25.52
N GLY A 390 -2.02 10.64 25.47
CA GLY A 390 -3.02 9.81 26.16
C GLY A 390 -4.35 9.71 25.45
N GLN A 391 -4.31 9.77 24.13
CA GLN A 391 -5.47 9.66 23.27
C GLN A 391 -5.50 8.28 22.59
N PHE A 392 -6.70 7.80 22.28
CA PHE A 392 -6.93 6.57 21.54
C PHE A 392 -7.46 6.85 20.15
N SER A 393 -7.23 5.90 19.23
CA SER A 393 -7.72 5.95 17.85
C SER A 393 -8.49 4.69 17.50
N ALA A 394 -9.42 4.82 16.56
CA ALA A 394 -10.09 3.69 15.94
C ALA A 394 -9.28 3.09 14.76
N LYS A 395 -8.24 3.80 14.32
CA LYS A 395 -7.29 3.32 13.30
C LYS A 395 -6.49 2.13 13.84
N ARG A 396 -6.02 1.28 12.94
CA ARG A 396 -5.12 0.18 13.29
C ARG A 396 -3.74 0.71 13.68
N SER A 397 -3.26 0.33 14.86
CA SER A 397 -1.94 0.75 15.33
C SER A 397 -0.80 -0.03 14.66
N PRO A 398 0.45 0.48 14.68
CA PRO A 398 1.63 -0.26 14.25
C PRO A 398 1.80 -1.59 15.01
N GLU A 399 1.48 -1.62 16.31
CA GLU A 399 1.54 -2.82 17.16
C GLU A 399 0.46 -3.84 16.79
N GLU A 400 -0.77 -3.42 16.51
CA GLU A 400 -1.83 -4.31 16.03
C GLU A 400 -1.47 -4.91 14.67
N THR A 401 -0.92 -4.09 13.77
CA THR A 401 -0.44 -4.53 12.46
C THR A 401 0.71 -5.53 12.63
N ALA A 402 1.67 -5.25 13.51
CA ALA A 402 2.77 -6.16 13.81
C ALA A 402 2.28 -7.49 14.40
N ALA A 403 1.31 -7.47 15.32
CA ALA A 403 0.73 -8.68 15.89
C ALA A 403 0.05 -9.54 14.81
N ARG A 404 -0.69 -8.91 13.89
CA ARG A 404 -1.31 -9.61 12.76
C ARG A 404 -0.26 -10.24 11.84
N LEU A 405 0.77 -9.50 11.47
CA LEU A 405 1.87 -10.00 10.63
C LEU A 405 2.58 -11.19 11.29
N ARG A 406 2.87 -11.14 12.59
CA ARG A 406 3.44 -12.30 13.33
C ARG A 406 2.53 -13.52 13.30
N ALA A 407 1.22 -13.32 13.43
CA ALA A 407 0.26 -14.43 13.39
C ALA A 407 0.26 -15.10 12.00
N TRP A 408 0.28 -14.31 10.92
CA TRP A 408 0.37 -14.85 9.56
C TRP A 408 1.72 -15.50 9.27
N ALA A 409 2.83 -14.92 9.73
CA ALA A 409 4.15 -15.54 9.62
C ALA A 409 4.18 -16.92 10.27
N ARG A 410 3.73 -17.03 11.53
CA ARG A 410 3.66 -18.33 12.24
C ARG A 410 2.76 -19.33 11.52
N ALA A 411 1.65 -18.88 10.97
CA ALA A 411 0.75 -19.76 10.24
C ALA A 411 1.38 -20.27 8.93
N ALA A 412 1.99 -19.39 8.14
CA ALA A 412 2.66 -19.77 6.89
C ALA A 412 3.86 -20.71 7.15
N LEU A 413 4.69 -20.43 8.17
CA LEU A 413 5.80 -21.31 8.55
C LEU A 413 5.32 -22.68 9.01
N ARG A 414 4.29 -22.74 9.86
CA ARG A 414 3.67 -24.01 10.27
C ARG A 414 3.22 -24.84 9.07
N GLU A 415 2.53 -24.24 8.11
CA GLU A 415 2.07 -24.98 6.92
C GLU A 415 3.24 -25.41 6.04
N ALA A 416 4.29 -24.59 5.92
CA ALA A 416 5.51 -24.96 5.20
C ALA A 416 6.23 -26.16 5.88
N ASP A 417 6.20 -26.25 7.21
CA ASP A 417 6.77 -27.37 7.95
C ASP A 417 5.92 -28.64 7.81
N LEU A 418 4.58 -28.51 7.84
CA LEU A 418 3.65 -29.63 7.64
C LEU A 418 3.67 -30.18 6.22
N ALA A 419 3.97 -29.35 5.22
CA ALA A 419 4.18 -29.79 3.84
C ALA A 419 5.38 -30.75 3.71
N GLY A 420 6.29 -30.77 4.69
CA GLY A 420 7.42 -31.70 4.76
C GLY A 420 8.64 -31.25 3.95
N ARG A 421 9.57 -32.19 3.74
CA ARG A 421 10.78 -31.93 2.95
C ARG A 421 10.48 -32.15 1.45
N PRO A 422 10.98 -31.28 0.56
CA PRO A 422 10.69 -31.38 -0.86
C PRO A 422 11.34 -32.60 -1.54
N GLY A 423 12.38 -33.20 -0.96
CA GLY A 423 13.18 -34.21 -1.67
C GLY A 423 13.76 -33.61 -2.96
N ASP A 424 13.53 -34.30 -4.08
CA ASP A 424 13.95 -33.85 -5.41
C ASP A 424 12.87 -32.99 -6.14
N ASP A 425 11.70 -32.76 -5.52
CA ASP A 425 10.65 -31.91 -6.09
C ASP A 425 11.02 -30.43 -6.00
N ARG A 426 11.43 -29.88 -7.15
CA ARG A 426 11.89 -28.50 -7.28
C ARG A 426 10.76 -27.49 -7.17
N GLU A 427 9.58 -27.78 -7.72
CA GLU A 427 8.42 -26.89 -7.63
C GLU A 427 8.02 -26.74 -6.16
N LEU A 428 7.99 -27.86 -5.42
CA LEU A 428 7.74 -27.85 -3.99
C LEU A 428 8.84 -27.12 -3.22
N ALA A 429 10.12 -27.39 -3.51
CA ALA A 429 11.24 -26.72 -2.84
C ALA A 429 11.13 -25.19 -2.93
N MET A 430 10.84 -24.67 -4.13
CA MET A 430 10.69 -23.24 -4.36
C MET A 430 9.40 -22.67 -3.80
N ALA A 431 8.29 -23.41 -3.85
CA ALA A 431 7.07 -22.99 -3.18
C ALA A 431 7.30 -22.83 -1.67
N LEU A 432 8.00 -23.76 -1.02
CA LEU A 432 8.35 -23.65 0.40
C LEU A 432 9.35 -22.52 0.69
N ALA A 433 10.29 -22.25 -0.22
CA ALA A 433 11.19 -21.10 -0.11
C ALA A 433 10.40 -19.78 -0.12
N ASP A 434 9.42 -19.62 -1.02
CA ASP A 434 8.58 -18.42 -1.10
C ASP A 434 7.75 -18.21 0.17
N LEU A 435 7.13 -19.27 0.70
CA LEU A 435 6.38 -19.20 1.95
C LEU A 435 7.25 -18.71 3.09
N ARG A 436 8.49 -19.21 3.19
CA ARG A 436 9.46 -18.80 4.22
C ARG A 436 9.91 -17.36 4.02
N ILE A 437 10.21 -16.94 2.79
CA ILE A 437 10.57 -15.55 2.48
C ILE A 437 9.43 -14.61 2.88
N LEU A 438 8.19 -14.89 2.45
CA LEU A 438 7.02 -14.07 2.78
C LEU A 438 6.77 -14.03 4.30
N ALA A 439 6.89 -15.16 4.99
CA ALA A 439 6.74 -15.21 6.44
C ALA A 439 7.81 -14.39 7.17
N HIS A 440 9.08 -14.49 6.76
CA HIS A 440 10.15 -13.71 7.36
C HIS A 440 10.10 -12.22 7.00
N LEU A 441 9.54 -11.85 5.83
CA LEU A 441 9.16 -10.46 5.53
C LEU A 441 8.10 -9.93 6.52
N ALA A 442 7.09 -10.74 6.85
CA ALA A 442 6.13 -10.37 7.89
C ALA A 442 6.78 -10.22 9.26
N GLU A 443 7.71 -11.10 9.65
CA GLU A 443 8.47 -10.96 10.90
C GLU A 443 9.32 -9.68 10.92
N PHE A 444 9.99 -9.36 9.81
CA PHE A 444 10.77 -8.15 9.64
C PHE A 444 9.92 -6.90 9.90
N HIS A 445 8.81 -6.74 9.19
CA HIS A 445 7.93 -5.57 9.39
C HIS A 445 7.25 -5.58 10.75
N ALA A 446 6.95 -6.76 11.32
CA ALA A 446 6.39 -6.84 12.66
C ALA A 446 7.38 -6.47 13.77
N ALA A 447 8.69 -6.68 13.57
CA ALA A 447 9.72 -6.17 14.48
C ALA A 447 9.89 -4.65 14.30
N ARG A 448 9.88 -4.18 13.05
CA ARG A 448 10.24 -2.80 12.71
C ARG A 448 9.14 -1.77 12.94
N LEU A 449 7.86 -2.13 12.81
CA LEU A 449 6.75 -1.21 13.08
C LEU A 449 6.73 -0.70 14.54
N PRO A 450 6.80 -1.55 15.58
CA PRO A 450 6.95 -1.07 16.95
C PRO A 450 8.29 -0.35 17.19
N ALA A 451 9.38 -0.80 16.57
CA ALA A 451 10.69 -0.13 16.66
C ALA A 451 10.62 1.31 16.14
N ALA A 452 9.86 1.54 15.07
CA ALA A 452 9.63 2.86 14.51
C ALA A 452 8.82 3.77 15.43
N VAL A 453 7.82 3.23 16.15
CA VAL A 453 7.09 3.98 17.19
C VAL A 453 8.05 4.35 18.32
N ALA A 454 8.86 3.40 18.79
CA ALA A 454 9.86 3.64 19.82
C ALA A 454 10.91 4.70 19.40
N TRP A 455 11.35 4.66 18.13
CA TRP A 455 12.19 5.72 17.56
C TRP A 455 11.51 7.09 17.60
N GLN A 456 10.24 7.18 17.19
CA GLN A 456 9.49 8.45 17.22
C GLN A 456 9.27 8.96 18.65
N LEU A 457 9.05 8.07 19.62
CA LEU A 457 8.97 8.42 21.04
C LEU A 457 10.29 9.01 21.55
N PHE A 458 11.41 8.35 21.26
CA PHE A 458 12.74 8.86 21.61
C PHE A 458 13.00 10.23 20.97
N GLN A 459 12.68 10.40 19.68
CA GLN A 459 12.84 11.69 19.01
C GLN A 459 11.96 12.79 19.61
N ALA A 460 10.77 12.45 20.11
CA ALA A 460 9.82 13.43 20.64
C ALA A 460 10.17 13.91 22.06
N ASN A 461 10.74 13.05 22.92
CA ASN A 461 10.96 13.41 24.34
C ASN A 461 12.33 13.01 24.92
N GLY A 462 13.21 12.35 24.17
CA GLY A 462 14.54 11.94 24.61
C GLY A 462 14.57 10.71 25.53
N ASP A 463 13.49 9.94 25.63
CA ASP A 463 13.43 8.74 26.49
C ASP A 463 14.36 7.62 26.00
N LEU A 464 15.37 7.28 26.82
CA LEU A 464 16.38 6.28 26.47
C LEU A 464 15.82 4.86 26.41
N ALA A 465 14.78 4.56 27.19
CA ALA A 465 14.13 3.26 27.11
C ALA A 465 13.49 3.04 25.73
N SER A 466 12.92 4.08 25.14
CA SER A 466 12.39 4.05 23.77
C SER A 466 13.50 3.87 22.74
N LEU A 467 14.69 4.45 22.94
CA LEU A 467 15.85 4.17 22.08
C LEU A 467 16.33 2.72 22.20
N ASP A 468 16.35 2.16 23.41
CA ASP A 468 16.68 0.74 23.65
C ASP A 468 15.67 -0.20 22.97
N GLU A 469 14.37 0.13 23.02
CA GLU A 469 13.30 -0.61 22.34
C GLU A 469 13.41 -0.50 20.81
N ALA A 470 13.75 0.68 20.28
CA ALA A 470 14.02 0.88 18.85
C ALA A 470 15.22 0.03 18.37
N LEU A 471 16.32 0.03 19.12
CA LEU A 471 17.51 -0.77 18.82
C LEU A 471 17.21 -2.28 18.88
N ALA A 472 16.48 -2.74 19.89
CA ALA A 472 16.11 -4.15 20.01
C ALA A 472 15.23 -4.61 18.84
N GLY A 473 14.26 -3.78 18.44
CA GLY A 473 13.41 -4.06 17.29
C GLY A 473 14.17 -4.06 15.96
N GLU A 474 15.12 -3.15 15.75
CA GLU A 474 15.96 -3.14 14.54
C GLU A 474 16.88 -4.37 14.47
N ARG A 475 17.44 -4.84 15.60
CA ARG A 475 18.19 -6.10 15.66
C ARG A 475 17.32 -7.30 15.29
N ALA A 476 16.08 -7.35 15.82
CA ALA A 476 15.14 -8.40 15.47
C ALA A 476 14.72 -8.37 13.99
N ALA A 477 14.59 -7.16 13.42
CA ALA A 477 14.34 -6.97 12.00
C ALA A 477 15.53 -7.49 11.17
N LEU A 478 16.77 -7.12 11.51
CA LEU A 478 17.96 -7.66 10.85
C LEU A 478 18.00 -9.20 10.89
N ALA A 479 17.73 -9.81 12.04
CA ALA A 479 17.71 -11.27 12.17
C ALA A 479 16.61 -11.92 11.30
N ALA A 480 15.44 -11.29 11.16
CA ALA A 480 14.41 -11.76 10.24
C ALA A 480 14.85 -11.64 8.78
N TRP A 481 15.55 -10.58 8.43
CA TRP A 481 16.09 -10.40 7.07
C TRP A 481 17.19 -11.41 6.73
N GLU A 482 18.03 -11.78 7.70
CA GLU A 482 19.01 -12.86 7.54
C GLU A 482 18.31 -14.19 7.24
N ARG A 483 17.16 -14.47 7.89
CA ARG A 483 16.35 -15.66 7.56
C ARG A 483 15.72 -15.60 6.17
N ILE A 484 15.35 -14.42 5.65
CA ILE A 484 14.94 -14.27 4.25
C ILE A 484 16.07 -14.69 3.31
N VAL A 485 17.29 -14.21 3.57
CA VAL A 485 18.48 -14.55 2.78
C VAL A 485 18.76 -16.06 2.83
N THR A 486 18.63 -16.69 4.00
CA THR A 486 18.75 -18.14 4.14
C THR A 486 17.66 -18.90 3.39
N ALA A 487 16.40 -18.45 3.45
CA ALA A 487 15.28 -19.07 2.77
C ALA A 487 15.38 -18.96 1.24
N ALA A 488 15.89 -17.84 0.72
CA ALA A 488 16.19 -17.69 -0.70
C ALA A 488 17.27 -18.68 -1.16
N GLY A 489 18.25 -18.96 -0.29
CA GLY A 489 19.27 -19.99 -0.52
C GLY A 489 19.91 -19.88 -1.90
N ASP A 490 20.02 -21.03 -2.57
CA ASP A 490 20.43 -21.15 -3.97
C ASP A 490 19.24 -21.45 -4.89
N HIS A 491 18.03 -21.00 -4.52
CA HIS A 491 16.83 -21.10 -5.37
C HIS A 491 16.71 -19.93 -6.34
N TYR A 492 17.30 -18.79 -5.99
CA TYR A 492 17.19 -17.53 -6.72
C TYR A 492 18.53 -17.10 -7.30
N SER A 493 18.49 -16.47 -8.47
CA SER A 493 19.66 -15.79 -9.05
C SER A 493 20.18 -14.73 -8.07
N THR A 494 21.50 -14.60 -7.97
CA THR A 494 22.13 -13.47 -7.27
C THR A 494 21.98 -12.15 -8.03
N ASN A 495 21.45 -12.19 -9.27
CA ASN A 495 21.23 -11.05 -10.15
C ASN A 495 19.77 -10.90 -10.61
N LEU A 496 18.85 -10.63 -9.69
CA LEU A 496 17.43 -10.39 -9.99
C LEU A 496 17.24 -9.05 -10.69
N ALA A 497 17.15 -9.08 -12.03
CA ALA A 497 17.05 -7.90 -12.87
C ALA A 497 15.61 -7.37 -13.01
N PHE A 498 15.04 -6.83 -11.94
CA PHE A 498 13.66 -6.29 -11.92
C PHE A 498 13.57 -4.76 -11.82
N GLY A 499 14.71 -4.08 -11.96
CA GLY A 499 14.77 -2.64 -11.86
C GLY A 499 16.20 -2.12 -11.96
N VAL A 500 16.33 -0.80 -12.03
CA VAL A 500 17.61 -0.13 -12.26
C VAL A 500 18.46 -0.16 -10.99
N HIS A 501 19.45 -1.05 -10.94
CA HIS A 501 20.28 -1.26 -9.74
C HIS A 501 20.97 0.01 -9.21
N ARG A 502 21.55 0.81 -10.11
CA ARG A 502 22.26 2.06 -9.73
C ARG A 502 21.41 3.11 -9.02
N VAL A 503 20.07 3.05 -9.13
CA VAL A 503 19.17 3.95 -8.38
C VAL A 503 18.59 3.30 -7.12
N GLY A 504 19.17 2.17 -6.70
CA GLY A 504 18.87 1.52 -5.43
C GLY A 504 17.95 0.31 -5.52
N PHE A 505 17.72 -0.28 -6.71
CA PHE A 505 17.04 -1.59 -6.78
C PHE A 505 17.98 -2.71 -6.38
N PRO A 506 17.63 -3.53 -5.39
CA PRO A 506 18.46 -4.68 -5.03
C PRO A 506 18.42 -5.74 -6.12
N ARG A 507 19.54 -6.42 -6.36
CA ARG A 507 19.64 -7.63 -7.18
C ARG A 507 19.40 -8.91 -6.39
N HIS A 508 19.50 -8.83 -5.07
CA HIS A 508 19.25 -9.95 -4.17
C HIS A 508 18.93 -9.40 -2.77
N TRP A 509 18.15 -10.12 -1.95
CA TRP A 509 17.91 -9.75 -0.54
C TRP A 509 19.20 -9.56 0.28
N LYS A 510 20.34 -10.12 -0.18
CA LYS A 510 21.65 -10.03 0.47
C LYS A 510 22.19 -8.60 0.46
N GLU A 511 21.83 -7.79 -0.54
CA GLU A 511 22.34 -6.43 -0.70
C GLU A 511 21.79 -5.47 0.38
N GLU A 512 20.59 -5.75 0.90
CA GLU A 512 19.96 -4.95 1.95
C GLU A 512 20.61 -5.15 3.33
N LEU A 513 21.30 -6.28 3.56
CA LEU A 513 21.95 -6.59 4.85
C LEU A 513 22.96 -5.54 5.27
N ARG A 514 23.70 -4.95 4.32
CA ARG A 514 24.68 -3.90 4.60
C ARG A 514 24.00 -2.67 5.22
N THR A 515 22.89 -2.22 4.62
CA THR A 515 22.12 -1.08 5.11
C THR A 515 21.52 -1.36 6.48
N LEU A 516 20.98 -2.56 6.68
CA LEU A 516 20.38 -2.97 7.97
C LEU A 516 21.42 -3.08 9.10
N ARG A 517 22.59 -3.66 8.84
CA ARG A 517 23.68 -3.72 9.82
C ARG A 517 24.18 -2.33 10.20
N ALA A 518 24.38 -1.46 9.20
CA ALA A 518 24.77 -0.07 9.43
C ALA A 518 23.71 0.72 10.24
N SER A 519 22.42 0.41 10.05
CA SER A 519 21.31 0.96 10.85
C SER A 519 21.45 0.58 12.33
N VAL A 520 21.65 -0.72 12.64
CA VAL A 520 21.87 -1.21 14.01
C VAL A 520 23.09 -0.54 14.65
N GLU A 521 24.24 -0.56 13.97
CA GLU A 521 25.47 0.04 14.49
C GLU A 521 25.34 1.55 14.77
N ARG A 522 24.59 2.26 13.92
CA ARG A 522 24.30 3.69 14.12
C ARG A 522 23.49 3.92 15.39
N LEU A 523 22.44 3.14 15.60
CA LEU A 523 21.61 3.21 16.82
C LEU A 523 22.42 2.86 18.07
N GLU A 524 23.33 1.88 17.99
CA GLU A 524 24.23 1.56 19.10
C GLU A 524 25.20 2.68 19.43
N ARG A 525 25.82 3.30 18.41
CA ARG A 525 26.69 4.47 18.60
C ARG A 525 25.90 5.64 19.18
N LEU A 526 24.71 5.91 18.66
CA LEU A 526 23.82 6.95 19.17
C LEU A 526 23.51 6.69 20.64
N ARG A 527 23.10 5.46 21.00
CA ARG A 527 22.78 5.09 22.38
C ARG A 527 23.94 5.30 23.34
N ARG A 528 25.17 4.95 22.95
CA ARG A 528 26.39 5.22 23.73
C ARG A 528 26.68 6.72 23.85
N SER A 529 26.61 7.45 22.73
CA SER A 529 26.91 8.89 22.70
C SER A 529 25.95 9.69 23.56
N VAL A 530 24.66 9.38 23.49
CA VAL A 530 23.63 10.04 24.28
C VAL A 530 23.87 9.74 25.74
N GLU A 531 24.12 8.49 26.15
CA GLU A 531 24.45 8.14 27.55
C GLU A 531 25.61 9.00 28.10
N ALA A 532 26.66 9.18 27.31
CA ALA A 532 27.88 9.89 27.70
C ALA A 532 27.73 11.43 27.74
N ALA A 533 27.10 12.03 26.71
CA ALA A 533 27.05 13.49 26.56
C ALA A 533 25.92 14.16 27.36
N GLY A 534 24.88 13.40 27.75
CA GLY A 534 23.60 13.99 28.16
C GLY A 534 22.83 14.55 26.96
N PRO A 535 21.53 14.89 27.10
CA PRO A 535 20.79 15.55 26.03
C PRO A 535 21.33 16.97 25.84
N SER A 536 21.81 17.32 24.64
CA SER A 536 22.14 18.72 24.30
C SER A 536 20.87 19.58 24.13
N ASP A 537 19.77 18.94 23.71
CA ASP A 537 18.43 19.50 23.53
C ASP A 537 17.35 18.49 24.00
N GLY A 538 16.28 18.96 24.66
CA GLY A 538 15.16 18.13 25.13
C GLY A 538 14.71 18.36 26.60
N PRO A 539 13.58 17.75 27.02
CA PRO A 539 13.05 17.93 28.38
C PRO A 539 14.04 17.41 29.43
N ALA A 540 14.08 18.07 30.59
CA ALA A 540 14.99 17.70 31.67
C ALA A 540 14.67 16.32 32.26
N PHE A 541 13.40 15.89 32.12
CA PHE A 541 12.86 14.64 32.64
C PHE A 541 11.89 14.04 31.61
N ALA A 542 12.21 12.85 31.10
CA ALA A 542 11.43 12.18 30.08
C ALA A 542 10.83 10.87 30.59
N HIS A 543 9.59 10.60 30.16
CA HIS A 543 8.86 9.40 30.48
C HIS A 543 7.82 9.15 29.38
N VAL A 544 7.73 7.90 28.92
CA VAL A 544 6.65 7.46 28.04
C VAL A 544 5.54 6.82 28.89
N PRO A 545 4.32 7.36 28.85
CA PRO A 545 3.24 6.86 29.68
C PRO A 545 2.82 5.45 29.31
N VAL A 546 2.57 4.64 30.33
CA VAL A 546 1.94 3.32 30.20
C VAL A 546 0.43 3.54 30.23
N ARG A 547 -0.28 2.97 29.24
CA ARG A 547 -1.74 3.16 29.11
C ARG A 547 -2.53 1.91 29.47
N ARG A 548 -1.94 0.74 29.26
CA ARG A 548 -2.56 -0.54 29.56
C ARG A 548 -1.56 -1.54 30.09
N VAL A 549 -2.00 -2.35 31.04
CA VAL A 549 -1.28 -3.53 31.54
C VAL A 549 -2.26 -4.71 31.60
N TRP A 550 -1.76 -5.91 31.29
CA TRP A 550 -2.55 -7.14 31.40
C TRP A 550 -2.89 -7.46 32.87
N PRO A 551 -4.03 -8.10 33.17
CA PRO A 551 -4.32 -8.60 34.51
C PRO A 551 -3.19 -9.54 34.93
N SER A 552 -2.70 -9.43 36.17
CA SER A 552 -1.52 -10.13 36.73
C SER A 552 -0.14 -9.73 36.20
N ALA A 553 -0.04 -8.91 35.14
CA ALA A 553 1.25 -8.39 34.69
C ALA A 553 1.71 -7.22 35.57
N PRO A 554 3.01 -7.09 35.83
CA PRO A 554 3.53 -5.91 36.52
C PRO A 554 3.38 -4.64 35.68
N LEU A 555 3.09 -3.52 36.34
CA LEU A 555 3.28 -2.18 35.79
C LEU A 555 4.77 -1.82 35.86
N VAL A 556 5.39 -1.66 34.69
CA VAL A 556 6.80 -1.24 34.58
C VAL A 556 6.83 0.24 34.18
N LEU A 557 7.38 1.08 35.06
CA LEU A 557 7.55 2.51 34.79
C LEU A 557 9.03 2.80 34.57
N LYS A 558 9.34 3.46 33.45
CA LYS A 558 10.72 3.85 33.09
C LYS A 558 10.81 5.36 32.96
N ALA A 559 11.94 5.94 33.31
CA ALA A 559 12.18 7.37 33.11
C ALA A 559 13.63 7.65 32.75
N THR A 560 13.84 8.78 32.08
CA THR A 560 15.15 9.29 31.68
C THR A 560 15.36 10.68 32.27
N THR A 561 16.50 10.92 32.90
CA THR A 561 16.88 12.23 33.45
C THR A 561 17.96 12.90 32.60
N ARG A 562 18.01 14.24 32.60
CA ARG A 562 19.05 15.00 31.88
C ARG A 562 20.43 14.73 32.44
N THR A 563 20.55 14.69 33.77
CA THR A 563 21.81 14.43 34.48
C THR A 563 21.73 13.13 35.25
N GLY A 564 22.89 12.59 35.61
CA GLY A 564 22.98 11.35 36.36
C GLY A 564 22.81 11.49 37.87
N GLY A 565 22.41 12.64 38.39
CA GLY A 565 22.22 12.85 39.83
C GLY A 565 20.75 12.86 40.28
N GLY A 566 20.53 12.85 41.59
CA GLY A 566 19.20 12.96 42.19
C GLY A 566 18.50 11.62 42.39
N ALA A 567 17.19 11.67 42.62
CA ALA A 567 16.34 10.50 42.85
C ALA A 567 15.02 10.62 42.07
N VAL A 568 14.57 9.51 41.48
CA VAL A 568 13.29 9.43 40.77
C VAL A 568 12.32 8.56 41.55
N ARG A 569 11.09 9.04 41.72
CA ARG A 569 10.03 8.37 42.46
C ARG A 569 8.76 8.31 41.62
N ALA A 570 8.08 7.18 41.68
CA ALA A 570 6.72 7.03 41.18
C ALA A 570 5.75 7.16 42.34
N PHE A 571 4.67 7.88 42.12
CA PHE A 571 3.54 7.91 43.04
C PHE A 571 2.37 7.23 42.35
N ILE A 572 1.89 6.12 42.92
CA ILE A 572 0.94 5.22 42.29
C ILE A 572 -0.33 5.14 43.14
N ARG A 573 -1.50 5.31 42.53
CA ARG A 573 -2.82 5.18 43.18
C ARG A 573 -3.61 4.08 42.50
N GLU A 574 -3.99 3.06 43.26
CA GLU A 574 -4.92 2.02 42.80
C GLU A 574 -6.37 2.48 43.02
N GLY A 575 -7.24 2.30 42.03
CA GLY A 575 -8.65 2.72 42.11
C GLY A 575 -8.94 4.17 41.65
N GLY A 576 -7.92 4.89 41.16
CA GLY A 576 -8.07 6.26 40.64
C GLY A 576 -7.93 7.35 41.72
N ALA A 577 -8.49 8.54 41.47
CA ALA A 577 -8.31 9.74 42.28
C ALA A 577 -8.63 9.59 43.79
N GLY A 578 -9.49 8.64 44.18
CA GLY A 578 -9.85 8.37 45.59
C GLY A 578 -8.96 7.35 46.31
N GLY A 579 -7.99 6.73 45.62
CA GLY A 579 -7.10 5.71 46.18
C GLY A 579 -5.91 6.29 46.95
N ARG A 580 -5.36 5.51 47.90
CA ARG A 580 -4.12 5.86 48.61
C ARG A 580 -2.95 5.88 47.62
N ALA A 581 -2.12 6.94 47.69
CA ALA A 581 -0.90 7.01 46.90
C ALA A 581 0.24 6.24 47.59
N TYR A 582 0.89 5.36 46.85
CA TYR A 582 2.12 4.67 47.22
C TYR A 582 3.30 5.39 46.58
N GLU A 583 4.29 5.77 47.38
CA GLU A 583 5.59 6.24 46.88
C GLU A 583 6.48 5.03 46.61
N VAL A 584 6.95 4.89 45.38
CA VAL A 584 7.78 3.78 44.92
C VAL A 584 9.05 4.35 44.30
N PRO A 585 10.24 4.10 44.86
CA PRO A 585 11.48 4.55 44.26
C PRO A 585 11.74 3.84 42.92
N LEU A 586 12.30 4.55 41.96
CA LEU A 586 12.84 3.93 40.76
C LEU A 586 14.30 3.55 41.01
N ALA A 587 14.64 2.31 40.66
CA ALA A 587 16.01 1.83 40.62
C ALA A 587 16.73 2.42 39.41
N ARG A 588 17.99 2.77 39.61
CA ARG A 588 18.86 3.29 38.56
C ARG A 588 19.34 2.12 37.68
N LEU A 589 19.12 2.20 36.37
CA LEU A 589 19.56 1.21 35.37
C LEU A 589 20.83 1.62 34.64
N GLY A 590 21.13 2.92 34.60
CA GLY A 590 22.31 3.50 33.98
C GLY A 590 22.59 4.87 34.58
N THR A 591 23.45 5.66 33.96
CA THR A 591 23.74 7.01 34.47
C THR A 591 22.47 7.85 34.50
N ARG A 592 21.60 7.73 33.48
CA ARG A 592 20.41 8.58 33.32
C ARG A 592 19.08 7.84 33.22
N SER A 593 19.11 6.50 33.25
CA SER A 593 17.94 5.66 33.06
C SER A 593 17.45 5.09 34.39
N TRP A 594 16.14 5.08 34.58
CA TRP A 594 15.48 4.68 35.82
C TRP A 594 14.32 3.74 35.53
N GLN A 595 14.07 2.78 36.40
CA GLN A 595 12.93 1.86 36.29
C GLN A 595 12.39 1.47 37.65
N THR A 596 11.07 1.33 37.76
CA THR A 596 10.43 0.59 38.84
C THR A 596 9.47 -0.44 38.29
N THR A 597 9.14 -1.42 39.12
CA THR A 597 8.13 -2.43 38.85
C THR A 597 7.14 -2.43 40.00
N PHE A 598 5.87 -2.23 39.69
CA PHE A 598 4.76 -2.28 40.63
C PHE A 598 3.82 -3.41 40.24
N ARG A 599 3.41 -4.26 41.18
CA ARG A 599 2.41 -5.30 40.92
C ARG A 599 1.06 -4.81 41.42
N PRO A 600 0.10 -4.54 40.52
CA PRO A 600 -1.25 -4.15 40.93
C PRO A 600 -1.91 -5.27 41.72
N ALA A 601 -2.74 -4.91 42.70
CA ALA A 601 -3.62 -5.85 43.37
C ALA A 601 -4.57 -6.51 42.35
N ALA A 602 -4.98 -7.75 42.60
CA ALA A 602 -5.78 -8.52 41.64
C ALA A 602 -7.13 -7.86 41.29
N ALA A 603 -7.70 -7.07 42.22
CA ALA A 603 -8.95 -6.34 42.02
C ALA A 603 -8.77 -5.00 41.27
N THR A 604 -7.53 -4.52 41.09
CA THR A 604 -7.25 -3.21 40.49
C THR A 604 -7.62 -3.21 39.02
N ARG A 605 -8.51 -2.29 38.63
CA ARG A 605 -8.92 -2.07 37.22
C ARG A 605 -8.35 -0.80 36.61
N ARG A 606 -7.97 0.16 37.45
CA ARG A 606 -7.42 1.45 37.04
C ARG A 606 -6.34 1.89 38.01
N ILE A 607 -5.26 2.44 37.46
CA ILE A 607 -4.16 3.05 38.20
C ILE A 607 -4.00 4.49 37.73
N GLU A 608 -3.79 5.40 38.66
CA GLU A 608 -3.26 6.73 38.36
C GLU A 608 -1.83 6.82 38.89
N TYR A 609 -0.93 7.43 38.13
CA TYR A 609 0.42 7.67 38.61
C TYR A 609 1.02 8.96 38.09
N TRP A 610 2.05 9.44 38.77
CA TRP A 610 2.97 10.45 38.24
C TRP A 610 4.38 10.12 38.70
N LEU A 611 5.36 10.67 37.99
CA LEU A 611 6.77 10.54 38.36
C LEU A 611 7.29 11.90 38.79
N GLU A 612 8.19 11.90 39.78
CA GLU A 612 8.96 13.08 40.17
C GLU A 612 10.45 12.77 40.18
N TRP A 613 11.23 13.68 39.60
CA TRP A 613 12.68 13.69 39.73
C TRP A 613 13.09 14.83 40.66
N SER A 614 13.70 14.46 41.78
CA SER A 614 14.38 15.38 42.69
C SER A 614 15.81 15.58 42.18
N ARG A 615 16.10 16.77 41.63
CA ARG A 615 17.39 17.11 41.03
C ARG A 615 18.47 17.33 42.09
N PRO A 616 19.75 17.13 41.75
CA PRO A 616 20.88 17.40 42.66
C PRO A 616 20.95 18.84 43.18
N ASP A 617 20.47 19.80 42.40
CA ASP A 617 20.47 21.23 42.74
C ASP A 617 19.24 21.68 43.53
N GLY A 618 18.45 20.74 44.05
CA GLY A 618 17.24 21.00 44.82
C GLY A 618 15.98 21.25 44.00
N GLY A 619 16.09 21.35 42.66
CA GLY A 619 14.93 21.46 41.77
C GLY A 619 14.08 20.19 41.72
N ARG A 620 12.83 20.32 41.27
CA ARG A 620 11.93 19.17 41.02
C ARG A 620 11.33 19.25 39.63
N GLU A 621 11.30 18.12 38.95
CA GLU A 621 10.63 17.93 37.66
C GLU A 621 9.57 16.84 37.79
N ARG A 622 8.46 16.95 37.06
CA ARG A 622 7.34 16.01 37.13
C ARG A 622 6.92 15.52 35.75
N SER A 623 6.47 14.27 35.68
CA SER A 623 5.76 13.72 34.52
C SER A 623 4.40 13.15 34.93
N PRO A 624 3.27 13.66 34.39
CA PRO A 624 3.18 14.75 33.41
C PRO A 624 3.59 16.12 34.01
N ALA A 625 4.00 17.06 33.15
CA ALA A 625 4.48 18.38 33.59
C ALA A 625 3.36 19.28 34.15
N ALA A 626 2.10 19.02 33.79
CA ALA A 626 0.96 19.79 34.28
C ALA A 626 0.83 19.68 35.82
N THR A 627 0.56 20.81 36.47
CA THR A 627 0.31 20.87 37.92
C THR A 627 -0.83 19.93 38.30
N ASN A 628 -0.59 19.02 39.25
CA ASN A 628 -1.50 17.95 39.66
C ASN A 628 -1.85 16.91 38.58
N GLY A 629 -1.20 16.93 37.43
CA GLY A 629 -1.46 15.96 36.37
C GLY A 629 -1.05 14.53 36.77
N THR A 630 -1.84 13.56 36.34
CA THR A 630 -1.56 12.13 36.48
C THR A 630 -1.73 11.42 35.14
N TRP A 631 -0.98 10.34 34.96
CA TRP A 631 -1.21 9.36 33.91
C TRP A 631 -2.21 8.31 34.40
N THR A 632 -3.11 7.88 33.53
CA THR A 632 -4.03 6.77 33.80
C THR A 632 -3.56 5.51 33.08
N VAL A 633 -3.55 4.38 33.79
CA VAL A 633 -3.35 3.03 33.27
C VAL A 633 -4.63 2.22 33.46
N VAL A 634 -5.07 1.53 32.40
CA VAL A 634 -6.15 0.55 32.47
C VAL A 634 -5.57 -0.84 32.68
N ILE A 635 -6.06 -1.58 33.67
CA ILE A 635 -5.70 -2.98 33.88
C ILE A 635 -6.78 -3.84 33.21
N SER A 636 -6.48 -4.34 32.01
CA SER A 636 -7.43 -5.14 31.23
C SER A 636 -6.70 -6.08 30.28
N GLY A 637 -7.22 -7.32 30.19
CA GLY A 637 -6.78 -8.30 29.20
C GLY A 637 -7.62 -8.24 27.93
N ASP A 638 -8.70 -7.46 27.97
CA ASP A 638 -9.56 -7.21 26.84
C ASP A 638 -8.81 -6.39 25.78
N ARG A 639 -8.93 -6.83 24.53
CA ARG A 639 -8.40 -6.17 23.32
C ARG A 639 -9.44 -6.10 22.22
N GLU A 640 -10.66 -6.56 22.50
CA GLU A 640 -11.72 -6.59 21.52
C GLU A 640 -12.37 -5.20 21.46
N PRO A 641 -12.40 -4.55 20.29
CA PRO A 641 -13.10 -3.28 20.13
C PRO A 641 -14.62 -3.50 20.16
N PRO A 642 -15.41 -2.47 20.50
CA PRO A 642 -16.87 -2.55 20.42
C PRO A 642 -17.31 -2.98 19.02
N ARG A 643 -18.15 -4.01 18.97
CA ARG A 643 -18.75 -4.49 17.70
C ARG A 643 -19.91 -3.60 17.33
N VAL A 644 -19.88 -3.05 16.11
CA VAL A 644 -20.92 -2.19 15.58
C VAL A 644 -21.54 -2.84 14.33
N ALA A 645 -22.85 -3.02 14.37
CA ALA A 645 -23.66 -3.38 13.21
C ALA A 645 -24.38 -2.13 12.71
N ILE A 646 -24.15 -1.77 11.44
CA ILE A 646 -24.81 -0.65 10.80
C ILE A 646 -26.14 -1.14 10.24
N GLU A 647 -27.25 -0.49 10.60
CA GLU A 647 -28.55 -0.76 9.97
C GLU A 647 -28.47 -0.31 8.51
N PRO A 648 -29.04 -1.06 7.54
CA PRO A 648 -28.98 -0.69 6.12
C PRO A 648 -29.45 0.77 5.93
N PRO A 649 -28.59 1.68 5.44
CA PRO A 649 -29.03 3.05 5.22
C PRO A 649 -30.00 3.08 4.05
N GLY A 650 -30.95 4.02 4.12
CA GLY A 650 -31.75 4.38 2.95
C GLY A 650 -30.89 5.05 1.87
N GLN A 651 -31.54 5.42 0.77
CA GLN A 651 -30.93 6.25 -0.26
C GLN A 651 -30.73 7.69 0.23
N ALA A 652 -29.70 8.36 -0.26
CA ALA A 652 -29.43 9.76 0.03
C ALA A 652 -30.32 10.66 -0.84
N VAL A 653 -31.02 11.63 -0.24
CA VAL A 653 -31.84 12.60 -0.98
C VAL A 653 -31.21 13.99 -0.84
N PRO A 654 -30.89 14.69 -1.95
CA PRO A 654 -30.34 16.04 -1.87
C PRO A 654 -31.18 16.97 -1.00
N GLY A 655 -30.53 17.69 -0.09
CA GLY A 655 -31.19 18.62 0.84
C GLY A 655 -31.92 17.98 2.02
N ARG A 656 -31.98 16.64 2.15
CA ARG A 656 -32.63 15.96 3.29
C ARG A 656 -31.60 15.24 4.15
N ASP A 657 -31.78 15.33 5.47
CA ASP A 657 -30.94 14.62 6.43
C ASP A 657 -30.97 13.11 6.20
N LEU A 658 -29.80 12.46 6.24
CA LEU A 658 -29.66 11.02 6.20
C LEU A 658 -29.30 10.49 7.61
N PRO A 659 -30.27 9.90 8.34
CA PRO A 659 -30.00 9.28 9.63
C PRO A 659 -29.24 7.96 9.43
N VAL A 660 -28.17 7.76 10.22
CA VAL A 660 -27.43 6.50 10.31
C VAL A 660 -27.65 5.92 11.69
N VAL A 661 -28.24 4.73 11.74
CA VAL A 661 -28.52 4.01 12.99
C VAL A 661 -27.64 2.77 13.06
N VAL A 662 -27.10 2.51 14.25
CA VAL A 662 -26.22 1.37 14.49
C VAL A 662 -26.58 0.69 15.80
N THR A 663 -26.32 -0.61 15.86
CA THR A 663 -26.45 -1.42 17.09
C THR A 663 -25.07 -1.84 17.58
N VAL A 664 -24.83 -1.73 18.88
CA VAL A 664 -23.59 -2.18 19.53
C VAL A 664 -23.87 -3.42 20.35
N SER A 665 -23.21 -4.54 20.03
CA SER A 665 -23.53 -5.86 20.58
C SER A 665 -22.79 -6.24 21.87
N GLU A 666 -21.74 -5.50 22.26
CA GLU A 666 -21.06 -5.72 23.55
C GLU A 666 -20.90 -4.39 24.31
N PRO A 667 -21.64 -4.19 25.41
CA PRO A 667 -21.65 -2.95 26.17
C PRO A 667 -20.46 -2.88 27.14
N GLY A 668 -19.24 -3.16 26.67
CA GLY A 668 -18.11 -2.42 27.25
C GLY A 668 -18.47 -0.94 27.14
N ALA A 669 -18.23 -0.13 28.18
CA ALA A 669 -18.66 1.27 28.17
C ALA A 669 -18.06 1.97 26.94
N VAL A 670 -18.86 2.16 25.90
CA VAL A 670 -18.46 2.84 24.67
C VAL A 670 -18.16 4.26 25.10
N GLU A 671 -16.88 4.63 25.06
CA GLU A 671 -16.45 5.97 25.40
C GLU A 671 -16.79 6.94 24.27
N ARG A 672 -16.65 6.46 23.03
CA ARG A 672 -16.82 7.30 21.85
C ARG A 672 -17.32 6.51 20.66
N LEU A 673 -18.39 7.01 20.05
CA LEU A 673 -18.92 6.56 18.77
C LEU A 673 -19.05 7.75 17.82
N ARG A 674 -18.42 7.68 16.65
CA ARG A 674 -18.43 8.76 15.65
C ARG A 674 -18.86 8.23 14.29
N LEU A 675 -19.74 8.98 13.64
CA LEU A 675 -20.06 8.82 12.23
C LEU A 675 -19.05 9.64 11.41
N ARG A 676 -18.33 8.96 10.53
CA ARG A 676 -17.37 9.57 9.59
C ARG A 676 -18.00 9.52 8.21
N TYR A 677 -18.12 10.66 7.53
CA TYR A 677 -18.82 10.74 6.24
C TYR A 677 -18.18 11.74 5.29
N ARG A 678 -18.35 11.50 3.98
CA ARG A 678 -18.00 12.42 2.90
C ARG A 678 -18.78 12.09 1.63
N HIS A 679 -18.63 12.90 0.58
CA HIS A 679 -19.08 12.52 -0.76
C HIS A 679 -18.26 11.32 -1.27
N LEU A 680 -18.75 10.60 -2.28
CA LEU A 680 -18.04 9.52 -2.95
C LEU A 680 -16.89 10.07 -3.84
N THR A 681 -15.98 10.79 -3.21
CA THR A 681 -14.75 11.35 -3.76
C THR A 681 -13.63 11.25 -2.73
N GLN A 682 -12.40 11.04 -3.22
CA GLN A 682 -11.20 11.13 -2.40
C GLN A 682 -10.63 12.55 -2.35
N PHE A 683 -11.25 13.54 -3.01
CA PHE A 683 -10.85 14.96 -2.90
C PHE A 683 -11.24 15.59 -1.56
N GLU A 684 -12.05 14.90 -0.77
CA GLU A 684 -12.54 15.36 0.52
C GLU A 684 -12.04 14.46 1.65
N ASP A 685 -11.57 15.09 2.72
CA ASP A 685 -11.39 14.44 4.01
C ASP A 685 -12.77 14.10 4.62
N TYR A 686 -12.81 13.04 5.45
CA TYR A 686 -14.04 12.68 6.16
C TYR A 686 -14.42 13.75 7.20
N ARG A 687 -15.68 14.18 7.14
CA ARG A 687 -16.34 14.95 8.20
C ARG A 687 -16.75 14.02 9.34
N THR A 688 -16.95 14.60 10.52
CA THR A 688 -17.34 13.86 11.73
C THR A 688 -18.66 14.36 12.26
N ALA A 689 -19.57 13.44 12.58
CA ALA A 689 -20.73 13.70 13.42
C ALA A 689 -20.66 12.82 14.68
N ALA A 690 -20.99 13.41 15.83
CA ALA A 690 -21.21 12.64 17.04
C ALA A 690 -22.47 11.77 16.88
N MET A 691 -22.46 10.60 17.51
CA MET A 691 -23.65 9.75 17.60
C MET A 691 -24.25 9.86 18.99
N THR A 692 -25.57 9.86 19.08
CA THR A 692 -26.31 9.88 20.35
C THR A 692 -27.00 8.54 20.58
N THR A 693 -27.12 8.14 21.84
CA THR A 693 -27.83 6.91 22.20
C THR A 693 -29.33 7.08 21.97
N LEU A 694 -29.98 6.03 21.48
CA LEU A 694 -31.43 5.90 21.38
C LEU A 694 -31.98 5.16 22.60
N GLU A 695 -33.31 5.14 22.78
CA GLU A 695 -33.99 4.43 23.87
C GLU A 695 -33.48 2.98 23.99
N GLY A 696 -33.01 2.60 25.19
CA GLY A 696 -32.44 1.28 25.48
C GLY A 696 -30.91 1.15 25.37
N GLY A 697 -30.17 2.23 25.05
CA GLY A 697 -28.70 2.33 25.23
C GLY A 697 -27.80 1.49 24.29
N ARG A 698 -28.39 0.54 23.54
CA ARG A 698 -27.67 -0.31 22.57
C ARG A 698 -27.69 0.22 21.14
N ARG A 699 -28.66 1.07 20.81
CA ARG A 699 -28.79 1.69 19.50
C ARG A 699 -28.30 3.13 19.55
N TRP A 700 -27.61 3.56 18.51
CA TRP A 700 -27.04 4.89 18.40
C TRP A 700 -27.40 5.50 17.06
N ARG A 701 -27.59 6.82 17.03
CA ARG A 701 -27.95 7.58 15.84
C ARG A 701 -26.97 8.71 15.58
N GLY A 702 -26.46 8.78 14.36
CA GLY A 702 -25.81 9.95 13.79
C GLY A 702 -26.65 10.51 12.63
N VAL A 703 -26.40 11.75 12.24
CA VAL A 703 -27.09 12.38 11.10
C VAL A 703 -26.06 13.01 10.16
N ILE A 704 -26.17 12.68 8.88
CA ILE A 704 -25.48 13.41 7.81
C ILE A 704 -26.42 14.55 7.39
N PRO A 705 -26.00 15.83 7.52
CA PRO A 705 -26.88 16.96 7.25
C PRO A 705 -27.34 17.01 5.79
N GLY A 706 -28.60 17.33 5.54
CA GLY A 706 -29.16 17.40 4.19
C GLY A 706 -28.47 18.42 3.30
N GLY A 707 -27.98 19.53 3.87
CA GLY A 707 -27.17 20.52 3.15
C GLY A 707 -25.80 20.00 2.70
N PHE A 708 -25.34 18.87 3.23
CA PHE A 708 -24.16 18.16 2.71
C PHE A 708 -24.49 17.32 1.49
N ILE A 709 -25.72 16.82 1.34
CA ILE A 709 -26.09 15.88 0.28
C ILE A 709 -26.42 16.66 -1.00
N THR A 710 -25.60 16.46 -2.02
CA THR A 710 -25.68 17.16 -3.31
C THR A 710 -26.12 16.21 -4.45
N PRO A 711 -26.72 16.71 -5.55
CA PRO A 711 -27.12 15.87 -6.69
C PRO A 711 -25.97 15.19 -7.44
N GLU A 712 -24.74 15.64 -7.25
CA GLU A 712 -23.56 15.20 -8.01
C GLU A 712 -22.84 14.00 -7.38
N TRP A 713 -23.15 13.63 -6.13
CA TRP A 713 -22.35 12.69 -5.37
C TRP A 713 -23.18 11.75 -4.49
N ASP A 714 -22.96 10.44 -4.65
CA ASP A 714 -23.28 9.47 -3.60
C ASP A 714 -22.57 9.80 -2.29
N VAL A 715 -23.10 9.33 -1.17
CA VAL A 715 -22.53 9.57 0.16
C VAL A 715 -21.83 8.31 0.66
N MET A 716 -20.60 8.45 1.15
CA MET A 716 -19.84 7.37 1.78
C MET A 716 -19.67 7.63 3.28
N PHE A 717 -19.84 6.61 4.10
CA PHE A 717 -19.63 6.72 5.54
C PHE A 717 -19.16 5.42 6.21
N TYR A 718 -18.61 5.56 7.42
CA TYR A 718 -18.26 4.46 8.32
C TYR A 718 -18.33 4.94 9.78
N ILE A 719 -18.18 4.02 10.73
CA ILE A 719 -18.28 4.30 12.17
C ILE A 719 -16.95 4.07 12.86
N GLU A 720 -16.49 5.02 13.65
CA GLU A 720 -15.40 4.82 14.61
C GLU A 720 -15.99 4.50 15.97
N ALA A 721 -15.59 3.35 16.53
CA ALA A 721 -15.96 2.96 17.89
C ALA A 721 -14.71 2.82 18.75
N VAL A 722 -14.73 3.44 19.93
CA VAL A 722 -13.68 3.31 20.95
C VAL A 722 -14.33 3.07 22.31
N ASP A 723 -13.88 2.06 23.05
CA ASP A 723 -14.32 1.81 24.43
C ASP A 723 -13.50 2.57 25.47
N ALA A 724 -13.98 2.57 26.72
CA ALA A 724 -13.34 3.23 27.86
C ALA A 724 -11.96 2.65 28.25
N THR A 725 -11.55 1.53 27.64
CA THR A 725 -10.21 0.95 27.83
C THR A 725 -9.26 1.32 26.69
N GLY A 726 -9.76 2.01 25.66
CA GLY A 726 -9.03 2.42 24.48
C GLY A 726 -9.02 1.43 23.33
N ASN A 727 -9.83 0.36 23.36
CA ASN A 727 -9.97 -0.53 22.19
C ASN A 727 -10.77 0.20 21.11
N GLY A 728 -10.13 0.43 19.96
CA GLY A 728 -10.72 1.18 18.85
C GLY A 728 -10.80 0.37 17.57
N ARG A 729 -11.89 0.52 16.81
CA ARG A 729 -12.02 -0.03 15.45
C ARG A 729 -12.99 0.76 14.60
N MET A 730 -12.75 0.75 13.29
CA MET A 730 -13.65 1.24 12.26
C MET A 730 -14.60 0.14 11.78
N TRP A 731 -15.86 0.50 11.56
CA TRP A 731 -16.92 -0.40 11.09
C TRP A 731 -17.59 0.15 9.83
N PRO A 732 -17.79 -0.68 8.79
CA PRO A 732 -17.55 -2.13 8.75
C PRO A 732 -16.06 -2.52 8.82
N ASP A 733 -15.75 -3.74 9.31
CA ASP A 733 -14.36 -4.15 9.59
C ASP A 733 -13.61 -4.44 8.29
N ALA A 734 -12.63 -3.59 7.98
CA ALA A 734 -11.76 -3.71 6.82
C ALA A 734 -11.02 -5.06 6.69
N ASP A 735 -10.86 -5.85 7.77
CA ASP A 735 -10.26 -7.18 7.65
C ASP A 735 -11.25 -8.20 7.04
N ARG A 736 -12.56 -7.93 7.09
CA ARG A 736 -13.63 -8.88 6.71
C ARG A 736 -14.40 -8.46 5.47
N GLU A 737 -14.64 -7.17 5.30
CA GLU A 737 -15.55 -6.66 4.26
C GLU A 737 -15.07 -5.29 3.70
N MET A 738 -15.96 -4.57 3.01
CA MET A 738 -15.68 -3.20 2.55
C MET A 738 -15.66 -2.26 3.77
N PRO A 739 -14.66 -1.38 3.92
CA PRO A 739 -14.48 -0.60 5.15
C PRO A 739 -15.43 0.61 5.28
N TYR A 740 -16.45 0.68 4.43
CA TYR A 740 -17.40 1.78 4.36
C TYR A 740 -18.72 1.30 3.75
N VAL A 741 -19.76 2.10 3.97
CA VAL A 741 -21.06 1.99 3.32
C VAL A 741 -21.22 3.13 2.33
N VAL A 742 -21.80 2.85 1.17
CA VAL A 742 -22.20 3.86 0.19
C VAL A 742 -23.72 3.96 0.20
N ALA A 743 -24.24 5.13 0.55
CA ALA A 743 -25.64 5.49 0.38
C ALA A 743 -25.79 6.14 -1.00
N PRO A 744 -26.37 5.43 -1.99
CA PRO A 744 -26.54 5.99 -3.32
C PRO A 744 -27.57 7.11 -3.29
N LEU A 745 -27.39 8.11 -4.16
CA LEU A 745 -28.42 9.12 -4.38
C LEU A 745 -29.70 8.48 -4.91
N VAL A 746 -30.86 8.96 -4.46
CA VAL A 746 -32.14 8.62 -5.09
C VAL A 746 -32.07 9.09 -6.53
N GLU A 747 -32.20 8.16 -7.49
CA GLU A 747 -32.43 8.52 -8.89
C GLU A 747 -33.64 9.44 -8.93
N ARG A 748 -33.47 10.68 -9.39
CA ARG A 748 -34.62 11.48 -9.78
C ARG A 748 -35.29 10.72 -10.91
N VAL A 749 -36.41 10.05 -10.61
CA VAL A 749 -37.34 9.55 -11.62
C VAL A 749 -37.62 10.72 -12.56
N GLY A 750 -37.08 10.62 -13.78
CA GLY A 750 -37.12 11.67 -14.78
C GLY A 750 -35.77 12.34 -15.03
N ARG A 751 -34.96 11.75 -15.92
CA ARG A 751 -34.27 12.42 -17.02
C ARG A 751 -33.78 11.38 -18.05
N PRO A 752 -33.68 11.78 -19.33
CA PRO A 752 -34.21 11.07 -20.50
C PRO A 752 -33.49 9.78 -20.87
#